data_AF-A0A267DKK6-F1
#
_entry.id   AF-A0A267DKK6-F1
#
_cell.length_a   1.000
_cell.length_b   1.000
_cell.length_c   1.000
_cell.angle_alpha   90.00
_cell.angle_beta   90.00
_cell.angle_gamma   90.00
#
_symmetry.space_group_name_H-M   'P 1'
#
loop_
_entity.id
_entity.type
_entity.pdbx_description
1 polymer ?
#
loop_
_entity_poly.entity_id
_entity_poly.type
_entity_poly.pdbx_seq_one_letter_code
_entity_poly.pdbx_strand_id
1 'polypeptide(L)'
;RMLSLGCVLVLCLAAAAAEDKVRFNFSQTGKILLSWDEVWEVGSPNMMAFLMPDKSLKIKIALEGRADIGHSAVLKYKCANSATFNTIDLSSVTRHQERCESTQIPFSVRIIDAKEGSYEFKLLDTPLGSYDVFNSKLELLVEVLVAGQPEVKLVSNSLFVWSLEPLGKYRSKTSSGSSISTRFLTPDAVSFLKNLKMESNFGFKEFLDPSVVNALRNAPPFLRAKINMGAVLNFDAGSCENYQVSRAALFVNYHSKLDDKAQNLLKHIHLNLATGRLHYAAYGLSASIFNSFEGRSPTQVGICATLSFSGQGQPYDRTFSVEQKIPRDKVMYTKQGVNAPDCSLPDNVNEEPISIFSGMDHTPLVCPIICSDPLTVYKFTHTSKDHRRKALTPMSTKDWTEVDGIRVSKTGNIIEFPPTAQNRHAGQYMCEAGNKKFTFNADVVSMPQFSYKPSDGPSEVSGSLPAVIYAMEGESMSYNCSTYFNNVAQVTAEPVFYSPAVRESADWKELRMSEFNSLFGSRTVSVDTLTSLTDRRTINITVSRVPPGDSSTGRDFTHRVICRATVGKADAEKIGMPKYVVESGSSVFFLHRPTPASFDLSRARNCSEQRCSTASGAEFSVALKPEVTAKLKAIGVEVMAMFKIDDVYLKDLNIINQKGVSEITFERDTNRLTFKVHPITDDKVLVELQKRKTLTPVFNFRYPSRVSLVNLQLHKDRHGSRDVAAGDKDCRADRMCFYSTDFDVASSLRPIVMGIDFQGKPVLEVASAGPGILVAILIAFLLLLLIAALLVFLLRRDSGQTYMLDEKERQQGNHPDLEAKEEQFKEYQRPEEGGLKASRLSLSSSISAASKDDQELDEYGNDDDIDVGRFAEDGSFIGGYTTDPKKREAFNAHRV
;
A
#
# COMPACT_ATOMS: atom_id res chain seq x y z
N ARG A 1 -21.52 -6.58 49.93
CA ARG A 1 -21.62 -7.58 48.84
C ARG A 1 -22.56 -7.17 47.69
N MET A 2 -23.59 -6.35 47.90
CA MET A 2 -24.40 -5.79 46.78
C MET A 2 -23.75 -4.58 46.06
N LEU A 3 -22.87 -3.80 46.72
CA LEU A 3 -22.17 -2.67 46.11
C LEU A 3 -20.98 -3.04 45.18
N SER A 4 -20.40 -4.24 45.30
CA SER A 4 -19.30 -4.65 44.40
C SER A 4 -19.79 -5.32 43.11
N LEU A 5 -21.01 -5.88 43.09
CA LEU A 5 -21.62 -6.41 41.86
C LEU A 5 -22.01 -5.29 40.89
N GLY A 6 -22.49 -4.15 41.41
CA GLY A 6 -22.86 -2.98 40.59
C GLY A 6 -21.66 -2.34 39.89
N CYS A 7 -20.49 -2.27 40.54
CA CYS A 7 -19.27 -1.72 39.93
C CYS A 7 -18.71 -2.64 38.83
N VAL A 8 -18.72 -3.97 39.04
CA VAL A 8 -18.22 -4.95 38.06
C VAL A 8 -19.13 -5.06 36.83
N LEU A 9 -20.46 -4.98 37.01
CA LEU A 9 -21.40 -4.96 35.87
C LEU A 9 -21.23 -3.71 35.00
N VAL A 10 -20.99 -2.55 35.62
CA VAL A 10 -20.78 -1.25 34.93
C VAL A 10 -19.41 -1.21 34.22
N LEU A 11 -18.38 -1.83 34.80
CA LEU A 11 -17.06 -2.00 34.15
C LEU A 11 -17.08 -3.01 33.00
N CYS A 12 -17.88 -4.08 33.09
CA CYS A 12 -18.15 -4.98 31.97
C CYS A 12 -18.92 -4.28 30.84
N LEU A 13 -19.89 -3.43 31.17
CA LEU A 13 -20.63 -2.63 30.20
C LEU A 13 -19.76 -1.56 29.53
N ALA A 14 -18.81 -0.94 30.25
CA ALA A 14 -17.92 0.08 29.68
C ALA A 14 -16.86 -0.53 28.73
N ALA A 15 -16.28 -1.68 29.08
CA ALA A 15 -15.38 -2.41 28.18
C ALA A 15 -16.13 -2.98 26.96
N ALA A 16 -17.33 -3.52 27.16
CA ALA A 16 -18.22 -3.94 26.07
C ALA A 16 -18.79 -2.77 25.24
N ALA A 17 -18.82 -1.55 25.79
CA ALA A 17 -19.25 -0.33 25.09
C ALA A 17 -18.11 0.32 24.29
N ALA A 18 -16.86 0.10 24.69
CA ALA A 18 -15.68 0.43 23.91
C ALA A 18 -15.40 -0.59 22.79
N GLU A 19 -15.96 -1.80 22.91
CA GLU A 19 -15.65 -2.96 22.08
C GLU A 19 -16.15 -2.89 20.63
N ASP A 20 -17.01 -1.95 20.22
CA ASP A 20 -17.62 -2.13 18.88
C ASP A 20 -18.39 -0.93 18.26
N LYS A 21 -17.94 0.32 18.43
CA LYS A 21 -18.62 1.42 17.73
C LYS A 21 -18.33 1.39 16.23
N VAL A 22 -19.42 1.34 15.46
CA VAL A 22 -19.49 1.37 13.99
C VAL A 22 -18.53 2.43 13.42
N ARG A 23 -17.71 2.06 12.43
CA ARG A 23 -16.84 2.97 11.67
C ARG A 23 -16.88 2.63 10.19
N PHE A 24 -16.48 3.55 9.31
CA PHE A 24 -16.24 3.21 7.91
C PHE A 24 -15.01 2.31 7.79
N ASN A 25 -15.10 1.30 6.93
CA ASN A 25 -13.93 0.58 6.45
C ASN A 25 -13.14 1.50 5.51
N PHE A 26 -11.91 1.87 5.88
CA PHE A 26 -11.09 2.77 5.08
C PHE A 26 -10.53 2.04 3.85
N SER A 27 -10.95 2.48 2.66
CA SER A 27 -10.52 1.90 1.39
C SER A 27 -9.10 2.34 1.03
N GLN A 28 -8.19 1.40 0.85
CA GLN A 28 -6.78 1.63 0.49
C GLN A 28 -6.62 1.76 -1.04
N THR A 29 -7.39 2.65 -1.66
CA THR A 29 -7.35 2.84 -3.11
C THR A 29 -6.34 3.91 -3.50
N GLY A 30 -5.45 3.56 -4.43
CA GLY A 30 -4.61 4.55 -5.12
C GLY A 30 -5.35 5.36 -6.18
N LYS A 31 -6.62 5.02 -6.45
CA LYS A 31 -7.46 5.68 -7.45
C LYS A 31 -8.20 6.87 -6.85
N ILE A 32 -8.37 7.92 -7.63
CA ILE A 32 -9.11 9.15 -7.29
C ILE A 32 -10.32 9.31 -8.23
N LEU A 33 -10.19 8.86 -9.48
CA LEU A 33 -11.24 8.91 -10.49
C LEU A 33 -11.94 7.57 -10.65
N LEU A 34 -13.21 7.50 -10.25
CA LEU A 34 -14.06 6.33 -10.43
C LEU A 34 -14.58 6.26 -11.87
N SER A 35 -14.56 5.05 -12.46
CA SER A 35 -15.36 4.71 -13.63
C SER A 35 -16.77 4.31 -13.21
N TRP A 36 -17.71 4.21 -14.16
CA TRP A 36 -19.10 3.88 -13.83
C TRP A 36 -19.28 2.50 -13.21
N ASP A 37 -18.49 1.51 -13.60
CA ASP A 37 -18.61 0.14 -13.08
C ASP A 37 -18.03 -0.04 -11.67
N GLU A 38 -17.33 0.98 -11.17
CA GLU A 38 -16.68 0.96 -9.88
C GLU A 38 -17.60 1.37 -8.73
N VAL A 39 -17.13 1.01 -7.53
CA VAL A 39 -17.83 1.21 -6.28
C VAL A 39 -17.18 2.37 -5.53
N TRP A 40 -17.98 3.36 -5.15
CA TRP A 40 -17.60 4.31 -4.13
C TRP A 40 -17.84 3.69 -2.76
N GLU A 41 -16.76 3.20 -2.16
CA GLU A 41 -16.73 2.81 -0.75
C GLU A 41 -16.65 4.09 0.08
N VAL A 42 -17.65 4.37 0.90
CA VAL A 42 -17.77 5.65 1.62
C VAL A 42 -16.59 5.94 2.58
N GLY A 43 -15.79 4.95 2.95
CA GLY A 43 -14.53 5.14 3.69
C GLY A 43 -13.32 5.50 2.83
N SER A 44 -13.49 5.71 1.52
CA SER A 44 -12.42 6.14 0.60
C SER A 44 -11.98 7.59 0.87
N PRO A 45 -10.86 8.06 0.27
CA PRO A 45 -10.52 9.48 0.21
C PRO A 45 -11.60 10.31 -0.51
N ASN A 46 -11.38 11.61 -0.66
CA ASN A 46 -12.16 12.38 -1.63
C ASN A 46 -12.02 11.79 -3.04
N MET A 47 -13.15 11.38 -3.62
CA MET A 47 -13.21 10.73 -4.93
C MET A 47 -13.92 11.61 -5.94
N MET A 48 -13.79 11.23 -7.19
CA MET A 48 -14.24 12.01 -8.33
C MET A 48 -14.81 11.05 -9.39
N ALA A 49 -15.85 11.45 -10.11
CA ALA A 49 -16.42 10.64 -11.19
C ALA A 49 -16.96 11.52 -12.33
N PHE A 50 -16.77 11.09 -13.57
CA PHE A 50 -17.55 11.58 -14.71
C PHE A 50 -18.62 10.55 -15.00
N LEU A 51 -19.89 10.96 -15.04
CA LEU A 51 -20.99 10.03 -15.24
C LEU A 51 -21.86 10.45 -16.43
N MET A 52 -22.30 9.46 -17.20
CA MET A 52 -23.23 9.62 -18.32
C MET A 52 -24.63 9.18 -17.90
N PRO A 53 -25.71 9.72 -18.50
CA PRO A 53 -27.07 9.37 -18.11
C PRO A 53 -27.43 7.88 -18.23
N ASP A 54 -26.77 7.15 -19.13
CA ASP A 54 -26.96 5.71 -19.34
C ASP A 54 -26.13 4.82 -18.41
N LYS A 55 -25.28 5.43 -17.57
CA LYS A 55 -24.39 4.74 -16.64
C LYS A 55 -24.75 5.07 -15.20
N SER A 56 -24.43 4.14 -14.30
CA SER A 56 -24.57 4.31 -12.84
C SER A 56 -23.27 4.09 -12.16
N LEU A 57 -23.10 4.70 -11.00
CA LEU A 57 -22.09 4.38 -10.01
C LEU A 57 -22.71 3.62 -8.84
N LYS A 58 -21.97 2.72 -8.20
CA LYS A 58 -22.42 2.01 -7.00
C LYS A 58 -21.90 2.72 -5.75
N ILE A 59 -22.77 2.98 -4.78
CA ILE A 59 -22.41 3.48 -3.46
C ILE A 59 -22.46 2.29 -2.50
N LYS A 60 -21.37 2.00 -1.79
CA LYS A 60 -21.31 0.93 -0.81
C LYS A 60 -20.98 1.48 0.57
N ILE A 61 -21.89 1.26 1.50
CA ILE A 61 -21.71 1.65 2.91
C ILE A 61 -21.11 0.46 3.65
N ALA A 62 -19.77 0.36 3.61
CA ALA A 62 -19.04 -0.67 4.33
C ALA A 62 -18.65 -0.17 5.73
N LEU A 63 -19.18 -0.85 6.75
CA LEU A 63 -18.94 -0.52 8.15
C LEU A 63 -18.18 -1.66 8.83
N GLU A 64 -17.29 -1.32 9.75
CA GLU A 64 -16.64 -2.25 10.67
C GLU A 64 -17.12 -1.98 12.11
N GLY A 65 -17.08 -3.01 12.97
CA GLY A 65 -17.56 -2.96 14.36
C GLY A 65 -18.86 -3.77 14.56
N ARG A 66 -19.68 -3.44 15.58
CA ARG A 66 -21.04 -4.02 15.78
C ARG A 66 -22.02 -3.53 14.72
N ALA A 67 -21.82 -4.00 13.50
CA ALA A 67 -22.68 -3.75 12.35
C ALA A 67 -24.05 -4.46 12.46
N ASP A 68 -24.24 -5.32 13.46
CA ASP A 68 -25.51 -5.93 13.87
C ASP A 68 -26.45 -4.96 14.59
N ILE A 69 -25.94 -3.84 15.09
CA ILE A 69 -26.78 -2.72 15.56
C ILE A 69 -27.38 -2.06 14.31
N GLY A 70 -28.71 -1.95 14.27
CA GLY A 70 -29.41 -1.25 13.20
C GLY A 70 -28.81 0.14 12.98
N HIS A 71 -28.61 0.53 11.72
CA HIS A 71 -28.10 1.85 11.37
C HIS A 71 -29.00 2.46 10.32
N SER A 72 -29.08 3.80 10.33
CA SER A 72 -29.71 4.56 9.27
C SER A 72 -28.67 5.35 8.51
N ALA A 73 -28.85 5.48 7.20
CA ALA A 73 -27.92 6.18 6.33
C ALA A 73 -28.65 7.28 5.57
N VAL A 74 -27.99 8.43 5.44
CA VAL A 74 -28.49 9.60 4.73
C VAL A 74 -27.45 10.01 3.69
N LEU A 75 -27.86 10.09 2.43
CA LEU A 75 -27.07 10.71 1.39
C LEU A 75 -27.28 12.22 1.43
N LYS A 76 -26.23 12.94 1.74
CA LYS A 76 -26.17 14.39 1.61
C LYS A 76 -25.66 14.76 0.23
N TYR A 77 -26.31 15.72 -0.41
CA TYR A 77 -25.86 16.25 -1.69
C TYR A 77 -25.86 17.77 -1.70
N LYS A 78 -24.92 18.34 -2.45
CA LYS A 78 -24.75 19.79 -2.60
C LYS A 78 -24.56 20.12 -4.07
N CYS A 79 -25.45 20.96 -4.59
CA CYS A 79 -25.39 21.46 -5.96
C CYS A 79 -24.35 22.59 -6.09
N ALA A 80 -23.86 22.83 -7.30
CA ALA A 80 -22.93 23.92 -7.54
C ALA A 80 -23.54 25.26 -7.13
N ASN A 81 -22.72 26.13 -6.52
CA ASN A 81 -23.10 27.43 -5.97
C ASN A 81 -24.11 27.41 -4.79
N SER A 82 -24.54 26.24 -4.32
CA SER A 82 -25.30 26.15 -3.06
C SER A 82 -24.37 26.33 -1.85
N ALA A 83 -24.85 26.94 -0.77
CA ALA A 83 -24.11 27.00 0.50
C ALA A 83 -24.35 25.75 1.37
N THR A 84 -25.52 25.11 1.23
CA THR A 84 -26.02 24.06 2.14
C THR A 84 -26.13 22.70 1.46
N PHE A 85 -26.10 21.65 2.28
CA PHE A 85 -26.38 20.27 1.86
C PHE A 85 -27.86 19.95 2.03
N ASN A 86 -28.44 19.33 1.01
CA ASN A 86 -29.73 18.67 1.08
C ASN A 86 -29.55 17.19 1.42
N THR A 87 -30.61 16.50 1.82
CA THR A 87 -30.54 15.14 2.38
C THR A 87 -31.56 14.20 1.74
N ILE A 88 -31.13 12.98 1.45
CA ILE A 88 -31.97 11.86 1.00
C ILE A 88 -31.77 10.72 1.99
N ASP A 89 -32.84 10.27 2.62
CA ASP A 89 -32.81 9.10 3.51
C ASP A 89 -32.60 7.83 2.68
N LEU A 90 -31.44 7.18 2.83
CA LEU A 90 -31.11 5.95 2.13
C LEU A 90 -31.76 4.73 2.78
N SER A 91 -32.13 4.80 4.06
CA SER A 91 -32.71 3.65 4.77
C SER A 91 -34.12 3.30 4.30
N SER A 92 -34.83 4.26 3.72
CA SER A 92 -36.17 4.08 3.17
C SER A 92 -36.24 4.19 1.65
N VAL A 93 -35.11 4.43 0.96
CA VAL A 93 -35.11 4.69 -0.48
C VAL A 93 -35.37 3.41 -1.28
N THR A 94 -36.48 3.38 -2.02
CA THR A 94 -36.66 2.39 -3.10
C THR A 94 -36.13 2.97 -4.41
N ARG A 95 -36.59 4.17 -4.77
CA ARG A 95 -36.09 5.03 -5.85
C ARG A 95 -36.44 6.48 -5.53
N HIS A 96 -35.44 7.35 -5.50
CA HIS A 96 -35.59 8.80 -5.37
C HIS A 96 -35.04 9.48 -6.62
N GLN A 97 -35.70 10.53 -7.10
CA GLN A 97 -35.21 11.39 -8.18
C GLN A 97 -35.22 12.83 -7.70
N GLU A 98 -34.19 13.57 -8.08
CA GLU A 98 -33.96 14.92 -7.60
C GLU A 98 -33.36 15.77 -8.71
N ARG A 99 -33.53 17.09 -8.62
CA ARG A 99 -32.92 18.03 -9.58
C ARG A 99 -32.32 19.22 -8.85
N CYS A 100 -31.06 19.54 -9.18
CA CYS A 100 -30.40 20.73 -8.66
C CYS A 100 -31.06 22.01 -9.16
N GLU A 101 -31.49 22.89 -8.27
CA GLU A 101 -32.15 24.16 -8.63
C GLU A 101 -31.23 25.09 -9.45
N SER A 102 -29.96 25.20 -9.06
CA SER A 102 -28.98 26.11 -9.69
C SER A 102 -28.44 25.62 -11.03
N THR A 103 -28.14 24.33 -11.14
CA THR A 103 -27.48 23.73 -12.33
C THR A 103 -28.42 22.92 -13.21
N GLN A 104 -29.65 22.69 -12.76
CA GLN A 104 -30.64 21.84 -13.43
C GLN A 104 -30.18 20.40 -13.68
N ILE A 105 -29.09 19.94 -13.04
CA ILE A 105 -28.59 18.56 -13.14
C ILE A 105 -29.57 17.64 -12.42
N PRO A 106 -30.26 16.73 -13.14
CA PRO A 106 -31.13 15.76 -12.53
C PRO A 106 -30.35 14.48 -12.19
N PHE A 107 -30.69 13.82 -11.09
CA PHE A 107 -30.06 12.57 -10.68
C PHE A 107 -31.08 11.66 -9.97
N SER A 108 -30.74 10.38 -9.85
CA SER A 108 -31.55 9.41 -9.13
C SER A 108 -30.69 8.51 -8.25
N VAL A 109 -31.27 8.11 -7.13
CA VAL A 109 -30.68 7.13 -6.20
C VAL A 109 -31.68 6.03 -5.96
N ARG A 110 -31.24 4.77 -6.03
CA ARG A 110 -32.09 3.62 -5.71
C ARG A 110 -31.31 2.57 -4.94
N ILE A 111 -32.02 1.78 -4.15
CA ILE A 111 -31.41 0.64 -3.47
C ILE A 111 -31.13 -0.49 -4.48
N ILE A 112 -29.98 -1.16 -4.30
CA ILE A 112 -29.63 -2.38 -5.03
C ILE A 112 -29.81 -3.57 -4.08
N ASP A 113 -29.11 -3.51 -2.94
CA ASP A 113 -29.16 -4.53 -1.89
C ASP A 113 -29.13 -3.85 -0.53
N ALA A 114 -30.23 -3.99 0.22
CA ALA A 114 -30.38 -3.43 1.55
C ALA A 114 -29.48 -4.11 2.59
N LYS A 115 -29.21 -5.40 2.44
CA LYS A 115 -28.38 -6.18 3.39
C LYS A 115 -26.90 -5.82 3.26
N GLU A 116 -26.45 -5.54 2.04
CA GLU A 116 -25.06 -5.13 1.78
C GLU A 116 -24.83 -3.62 1.91
N GLY A 117 -25.88 -2.81 2.15
CA GLY A 117 -25.76 -1.35 2.18
C GLY A 117 -25.36 -0.77 0.81
N SER A 118 -25.87 -1.37 -0.27
CA SER A 118 -25.48 -1.07 -1.66
C SER A 118 -26.58 -0.29 -2.39
N TYR A 119 -26.20 0.86 -2.94
CA TYR A 119 -27.11 1.78 -3.66
C TYR A 119 -26.58 2.10 -5.05
N GLU A 120 -27.48 2.38 -5.99
CA GLU A 120 -27.16 2.87 -7.33
C GLU A 120 -27.38 4.38 -7.37
N PHE A 121 -26.37 5.10 -7.85
CA PHE A 121 -26.46 6.52 -8.19
C PHE A 121 -26.40 6.68 -9.72
N LYS A 122 -27.32 7.45 -10.30
CA LYS A 122 -27.34 7.78 -11.74
C LYS A 122 -27.54 9.26 -11.95
N LEU A 123 -26.80 9.84 -12.89
CA LEU A 123 -27.22 11.10 -13.49
C LEU A 123 -28.37 10.83 -14.45
N LEU A 124 -29.28 11.78 -14.56
CA LEU A 124 -30.40 11.74 -15.51
C LEU A 124 -30.14 12.75 -16.64
N ASP A 125 -30.99 12.73 -17.64
CA ASP A 125 -30.82 13.57 -18.82
C ASP A 125 -30.97 15.07 -18.49
N THR A 126 -29.87 15.82 -18.59
CA THR A 126 -29.85 17.26 -18.29
C THR A 126 -30.55 18.06 -19.40
N PRO A 127 -31.51 18.94 -19.09
CA PRO A 127 -32.15 19.82 -20.07
C PRO A 127 -31.17 20.87 -20.65
N LEU A 128 -31.53 21.43 -21.81
CA LEU A 128 -30.77 22.48 -22.49
C LEU A 128 -30.85 23.80 -21.70
N GLY A 129 -29.72 24.34 -21.20
CA GLY A 129 -29.69 25.65 -20.55
C GLY A 129 -28.36 26.00 -19.88
N SER A 130 -27.92 27.26 -20.10
CA SER A 130 -26.76 28.01 -19.54
C SER A 130 -25.68 27.20 -18.81
N TYR A 131 -24.52 27.03 -19.44
CA TYR A 131 -23.51 26.08 -18.98
C TYR A 131 -22.23 26.71 -18.45
N ASP A 132 -21.90 26.35 -17.22
CA ASP A 132 -20.55 26.32 -16.70
C ASP A 132 -20.18 24.87 -16.39
N VAL A 133 -19.96 24.07 -17.45
CA VAL A 133 -19.77 22.61 -17.39
C VAL A 133 -18.65 22.21 -16.43
N PHE A 134 -17.62 23.04 -16.34
CA PHE A 134 -16.41 22.71 -15.59
C PHE A 134 -16.44 23.19 -14.14
N ASN A 135 -17.28 24.18 -13.81
CA ASN A 135 -17.50 24.58 -12.41
C ASN A 135 -18.77 23.95 -11.80
N SER A 136 -19.64 23.35 -12.61
CA SER A 136 -20.87 22.71 -12.15
C SER A 136 -20.67 21.22 -11.82
N LYS A 137 -20.42 20.92 -10.54
CA LYS A 137 -20.34 19.54 -10.02
C LYS A 137 -21.33 19.30 -8.89
N LEU A 138 -21.72 18.05 -8.71
CA LEU A 138 -22.48 17.58 -7.56
C LEU A 138 -21.51 17.05 -6.51
N GLU A 139 -21.59 17.55 -5.28
CA GLU A 139 -20.86 16.99 -4.14
C GLU A 139 -21.79 16.07 -3.35
N LEU A 140 -21.35 14.82 -3.14
CA LEU A 140 -22.07 13.78 -2.42
C LEU A 140 -21.31 13.40 -1.15
N LEU A 141 -22.04 13.15 -0.07
CA LEU A 141 -21.54 12.75 1.25
C LEU A 141 -22.52 11.72 1.82
N VAL A 142 -22.03 10.68 2.50
CA VAL A 142 -22.88 9.76 3.25
C VAL A 142 -22.71 10.01 4.74
N GLU A 143 -23.83 10.16 5.42
CA GLU A 143 -23.92 10.26 6.87
C GLU A 143 -24.58 8.99 7.41
N VAL A 144 -23.95 8.33 8.38
CA VAL A 144 -24.50 7.14 9.04
C VAL A 144 -24.80 7.47 10.50
N LEU A 145 -26.04 7.19 10.91
CA LEU A 145 -26.55 7.34 12.27
C LEU A 145 -26.78 5.94 12.86
N VAL A 146 -26.20 5.67 14.03
CA VAL A 146 -26.28 4.35 14.67
C VAL A 146 -27.51 4.28 15.59
N ALA A 147 -28.35 3.24 15.46
CA ALA A 147 -29.55 3.12 16.28
C ALA A 147 -29.21 2.96 17.77
N GLY A 148 -29.98 3.64 18.62
CA GLY A 148 -29.73 3.68 20.07
C GLY A 148 -28.54 4.57 20.47
N GLN A 149 -27.86 5.21 19.52
CA GLN A 149 -26.76 6.16 19.76
C GLN A 149 -26.88 7.38 18.83
N PRO A 150 -27.89 8.25 19.05
CA PRO A 150 -28.23 9.35 18.13
C PRO A 150 -27.11 10.39 17.98
N GLU A 151 -26.18 10.43 18.91
CA GLU A 151 -25.04 11.33 18.89
C GLU A 151 -23.83 10.78 18.08
N VAL A 152 -23.79 9.46 17.80
CA VAL A 152 -22.75 8.85 16.97
C VAL A 152 -23.08 9.02 15.50
N LYS A 153 -22.38 9.97 14.89
CA LYS A 153 -22.56 10.35 13.49
C LYS A 153 -21.26 10.14 12.72
N LEU A 154 -21.27 9.21 11.77
CA LEU A 154 -20.17 9.01 10.83
C LEU A 154 -20.42 9.83 9.57
N VAL A 155 -19.40 10.55 9.11
CA VAL A 155 -19.47 11.43 7.93
C VAL A 155 -18.39 10.99 6.96
N SER A 156 -18.78 10.58 5.75
CA SER A 156 -17.83 10.13 4.72
C SER A 156 -17.00 11.28 4.15
N ASN A 157 -15.91 10.96 3.47
CA ASN A 157 -15.32 11.91 2.52
C ASN A 157 -16.29 12.16 1.36
N SER A 158 -16.09 13.27 0.64
CA SER A 158 -16.99 13.65 -0.47
C SER A 158 -16.64 12.92 -1.77
N LEU A 159 -17.67 12.51 -2.52
CA LEU A 159 -17.58 12.18 -3.94
C LEU A 159 -18.03 13.37 -4.78
N PHE A 160 -17.20 13.78 -5.74
CA PHE A 160 -17.51 14.84 -6.69
C PHE A 160 -17.92 14.23 -8.03
N VAL A 161 -19.14 14.50 -8.49
CA VAL A 161 -19.67 13.97 -9.75
C VAL A 161 -19.83 15.10 -10.76
N TRP A 162 -19.21 14.93 -11.94
CA TRP A 162 -19.33 15.82 -13.09
C TRP A 162 -20.21 15.21 -14.17
N SER A 163 -20.87 16.10 -14.92
CA SER A 163 -21.58 15.75 -16.15
C SER A 163 -20.99 16.52 -17.32
N LEU A 164 -20.53 15.81 -18.36
CA LEU A 164 -20.08 16.43 -19.61
C LEU A 164 -21.20 16.49 -20.68
N GLU A 165 -22.39 15.95 -20.38
CA GLU A 165 -23.54 15.90 -21.29
C GLU A 165 -23.92 17.28 -21.87
N PRO A 166 -23.87 18.38 -21.09
CA PRO A 166 -24.00 19.73 -21.62
C PRO A 166 -23.18 20.07 -22.87
N LEU A 167 -21.91 19.66 -22.93
CA LEU A 167 -21.03 19.97 -24.07
C LEU A 167 -21.51 19.27 -25.34
N GLY A 168 -21.94 18.01 -25.21
CA GLY A 168 -22.48 17.23 -26.32
C GLY A 168 -23.83 17.72 -26.83
N LYS A 169 -24.63 18.36 -25.96
CA LYS A 169 -25.93 18.95 -26.32
C LYS A 169 -25.85 20.39 -26.80
N TYR A 170 -24.67 21.01 -26.78
CA TYR A 170 -24.47 22.37 -27.24
C TYR A 170 -25.09 22.60 -28.63
N ARG A 171 -25.66 23.79 -28.86
CA ARG A 171 -26.23 24.17 -30.17
C ARG A 171 -25.54 25.43 -30.65
N SER A 172 -24.88 25.35 -31.80
CA SER A 172 -24.28 26.53 -32.43
C SER A 172 -25.37 27.50 -32.93
N LYS A 173 -25.10 28.79 -32.78
CA LYS A 173 -25.96 29.86 -33.27
C LYS A 173 -25.41 30.35 -34.61
N THR A 174 -26.27 30.46 -35.61
CA THR A 174 -25.92 31.07 -36.90
C THR A 174 -25.97 32.59 -36.82
N SER A 175 -25.40 33.25 -37.85
CA SER A 175 -25.49 34.71 -38.04
C SER A 175 -26.93 35.24 -38.16
N SER A 176 -27.90 34.40 -38.53
CA SER A 176 -29.33 34.73 -38.58
C SER A 176 -30.06 34.53 -37.25
N GLY A 177 -29.36 34.10 -36.19
CA GLY A 177 -29.95 33.79 -34.89
C GLY A 177 -30.65 32.43 -34.81
N SER A 178 -30.80 31.71 -35.93
CA SER A 178 -31.34 30.34 -35.94
C SER A 178 -30.34 29.34 -35.35
N SER A 179 -30.83 28.43 -34.50
CA SER A 179 -30.01 27.35 -33.92
C SER A 179 -29.94 26.17 -34.88
N ILE A 180 -28.74 25.78 -35.31
CA ILE A 180 -28.51 24.55 -36.07
C ILE A 180 -27.95 23.51 -35.12
N SER A 181 -28.38 22.26 -35.26
CA SER A 181 -27.85 21.14 -34.48
C SER A 181 -26.49 20.66 -35.02
N THR A 182 -25.49 21.54 -35.11
CA THR A 182 -24.09 21.15 -35.40
C THR A 182 -23.34 20.62 -34.18
N ARG A 183 -24.03 20.54 -33.03
CA ARG A 183 -23.41 20.24 -31.74
C ARG A 183 -22.31 21.27 -31.44
N PHE A 184 -21.15 20.82 -30.99
CA PHE A 184 -19.96 21.65 -30.78
C PHE A 184 -19.10 21.83 -32.04
N LEU A 185 -19.52 21.33 -33.21
CA LEU A 185 -18.84 21.57 -34.47
C LEU A 185 -19.29 22.88 -35.11
N THR A 186 -18.40 23.54 -35.85
CA THR A 186 -18.78 24.70 -36.67
C THR A 186 -19.54 24.25 -37.93
N PRO A 187 -20.37 25.11 -38.54
CA PRO A 187 -20.96 24.84 -39.85
C PRO A 187 -19.90 24.55 -40.93
N ASP A 188 -18.76 25.24 -40.86
CA ASP A 188 -17.63 25.04 -41.78
C ASP A 188 -16.97 23.67 -41.62
N ALA A 189 -16.88 23.15 -40.39
CA ALA A 189 -16.40 21.80 -40.12
C ALA A 189 -17.32 20.75 -40.75
N VAL A 190 -18.64 20.92 -40.62
CA VAL A 190 -19.62 20.01 -41.23
C VAL A 190 -19.52 20.05 -42.76
N SER A 191 -19.39 21.23 -43.34
CA SER A 191 -19.17 21.40 -44.79
C SER A 191 -17.86 20.76 -45.26
N PHE A 192 -16.77 20.96 -44.50
CA PHE A 192 -15.47 20.36 -44.75
C PHE A 192 -15.52 18.83 -44.71
N LEU A 193 -16.23 18.23 -43.75
CA LEU A 193 -16.38 16.78 -43.65
C LEU A 193 -17.21 16.16 -44.78
N LYS A 194 -18.05 16.94 -45.48
CA LYS A 194 -18.80 16.47 -46.67
C LYS A 194 -17.96 16.47 -47.94
N ASN A 195 -17.08 17.47 -48.09
CA ASN A 195 -16.44 17.76 -49.38
C ASN A 195 -14.90 17.75 -49.38
N LEU A 196 -14.26 17.56 -48.21
CA LEU A 196 -12.80 17.54 -47.95
C LEU A 196 -11.93 18.34 -48.93
N LYS A 197 -12.34 19.58 -49.21
CA LYS A 197 -11.62 20.47 -50.11
C LYS A 197 -10.51 21.16 -49.34
N MET A 198 -9.26 20.76 -49.60
CA MET A 198 -8.07 21.37 -49.02
C MET A 198 -7.46 22.40 -49.97
N GLU A 199 -7.10 23.57 -49.45
CA GLU A 199 -6.58 24.71 -50.22
C GLU A 199 -5.04 24.73 -50.30
N SER A 200 -4.36 24.04 -49.38
CA SER A 200 -2.90 24.00 -49.24
C SER A 200 -2.45 22.62 -48.77
N ASN A 201 -1.15 22.30 -48.97
CA ASN A 201 -0.56 21.04 -48.49
C ASN A 201 -0.72 20.86 -46.97
N PHE A 202 -0.39 21.91 -46.21
CA PHE A 202 -0.68 22.00 -44.78
C PHE A 202 -1.62 23.17 -44.55
N GLY A 203 -2.72 22.94 -43.84
CA GLY A 203 -3.73 23.97 -43.58
C GLY A 203 -4.50 23.67 -42.31
N PHE A 204 -5.50 24.50 -42.02
CA PHE A 204 -6.41 24.29 -40.91
C PHE A 204 -7.84 24.68 -41.26
N LYS A 205 -8.80 24.15 -40.50
CA LYS A 205 -10.19 24.61 -40.49
C LYS A 205 -10.63 24.90 -39.05
N GLU A 206 -11.44 25.94 -38.87
CA GLU A 206 -12.12 26.23 -37.61
C GLU A 206 -13.13 25.11 -37.36
N PHE A 207 -12.81 24.20 -36.43
CA PHE A 207 -13.48 22.91 -36.31
C PHE A 207 -14.49 22.86 -35.16
N LEU A 208 -14.10 23.42 -34.01
CA LEU A 208 -14.93 23.51 -32.80
C LEU A 208 -15.54 24.90 -32.65
N ASP A 209 -16.77 24.97 -32.15
CA ASP A 209 -17.47 26.23 -31.90
C ASP A 209 -16.69 27.11 -30.87
N PRO A 210 -16.44 28.40 -31.17
CA PRO A 210 -15.65 29.27 -30.30
C PRO A 210 -16.13 29.33 -28.84
N SER A 211 -17.43 29.18 -28.59
CA SER A 211 -17.99 29.19 -27.23
C SER A 211 -17.56 27.95 -26.43
N VAL A 212 -17.48 26.79 -27.10
CA VAL A 212 -17.00 25.54 -26.51
C VAL A 212 -15.50 25.61 -26.28
N VAL A 213 -14.74 26.16 -27.24
CA VAL A 213 -13.30 26.40 -27.08
C VAL A 213 -13.03 27.32 -25.89
N ASN A 214 -13.84 28.37 -25.72
CA ASN A 214 -13.71 29.27 -24.57
C ASN A 214 -13.99 28.57 -23.23
N ALA A 215 -15.00 27.69 -23.18
CA ALA A 215 -15.26 26.88 -22.00
C ALA A 215 -14.07 25.94 -21.69
N LEU A 216 -13.50 25.29 -22.71
CA LEU A 216 -12.35 24.39 -22.55
C LEU A 216 -11.10 25.11 -22.03
N ARG A 217 -10.83 26.34 -22.48
CA ARG A 217 -9.72 27.16 -21.96
C ARG A 217 -9.84 27.46 -20.47
N ASN A 218 -11.07 27.62 -19.98
CA ASN A 218 -11.35 27.87 -18.57
C ASN A 218 -11.48 26.58 -17.74
N ALA A 219 -11.35 25.41 -18.35
CA ALA A 219 -11.43 24.14 -17.63
C ALA A 219 -10.23 23.95 -16.68
N PRO A 220 -10.39 23.17 -15.59
CA PRO A 220 -9.27 22.77 -14.74
C PRO A 220 -8.14 22.07 -15.54
N PRO A 221 -6.86 22.23 -15.16
CA PRO A 221 -5.72 21.67 -15.89
C PRO A 221 -5.81 20.15 -16.13
N PHE A 222 -6.19 19.37 -15.11
CA PHE A 222 -6.33 17.92 -15.24
C PHE A 222 -7.36 17.50 -16.30
N LEU A 223 -8.38 18.33 -16.53
CA LEU A 223 -9.44 18.06 -17.48
C LEU A 223 -8.96 18.32 -18.91
N ARG A 224 -8.21 19.40 -19.14
CA ARG A 224 -7.68 19.75 -20.48
C ARG A 224 -6.78 18.66 -21.04
N ALA A 225 -5.98 18.01 -20.20
CA ALA A 225 -5.09 16.92 -20.60
C ALA A 225 -5.83 15.62 -20.95
N LYS A 226 -7.10 15.48 -20.56
CA LYS A 226 -7.84 14.21 -20.65
C LYS A 226 -9.12 14.27 -21.48
N ILE A 227 -9.72 15.45 -21.64
CA ILE A 227 -10.90 15.65 -22.46
C ILE A 227 -10.55 15.47 -23.94
N ASN A 228 -11.36 14.72 -24.65
CA ASN A 228 -11.22 14.50 -26.08
C ASN A 228 -12.52 14.79 -26.78
N MET A 229 -12.42 15.51 -27.89
CA MET A 229 -13.56 15.93 -28.68
C MET A 229 -13.22 15.83 -30.17
N GLY A 230 -14.24 15.81 -31.01
CA GLY A 230 -14.05 15.89 -32.45
C GLY A 230 -15.25 15.37 -33.22
N ALA A 231 -15.00 14.89 -34.43
CA ALA A 231 -16.02 14.32 -35.28
C ALA A 231 -15.69 12.88 -35.70
N VAL A 232 -16.74 12.13 -35.97
CA VAL A 232 -16.68 10.79 -36.56
C VAL A 232 -17.38 10.86 -37.89
N LEU A 233 -16.65 10.48 -38.94
CA LEU A 233 -17.21 10.28 -40.27
C LEU A 233 -17.50 8.78 -40.43
N ASN A 234 -18.77 8.41 -40.25
CA ASN A 234 -19.23 7.03 -40.32
C ASN A 234 -19.62 6.68 -41.76
N PHE A 235 -18.94 5.72 -42.38
CA PHE A 235 -19.21 5.34 -43.76
C PHE A 235 -20.39 4.38 -43.90
N ASP A 236 -20.79 3.63 -42.88
CA ASP A 236 -21.91 2.68 -42.99
C ASP A 236 -23.10 3.22 -42.18
N ALA A 237 -23.79 4.25 -42.68
CA ALA A 237 -24.73 5.11 -41.94
C ALA A 237 -25.93 4.39 -41.26
N GLY A 238 -25.63 3.67 -40.17
CA GLY A 238 -26.50 3.28 -39.08
C GLY A 238 -26.65 4.42 -38.07
N SER A 239 -26.64 4.10 -36.78
CA SER A 239 -26.70 5.11 -35.70
C SER A 239 -25.31 5.66 -35.35
N CYS A 240 -25.23 6.98 -35.12
CA CYS A 240 -24.05 7.62 -34.52
C CYS A 240 -23.72 7.06 -33.13
N GLU A 241 -24.68 6.47 -32.43
CA GLU A 241 -24.49 5.90 -31.09
C GLU A 241 -23.81 4.51 -31.14
N ASN A 242 -23.82 3.83 -32.29
CA ASN A 242 -23.35 2.45 -32.45
C ASN A 242 -22.42 2.28 -33.67
N TYR A 243 -21.64 3.32 -34.00
CA TYR A 243 -20.71 3.22 -35.13
C TYR A 243 -19.56 2.25 -34.82
N GLN A 244 -19.05 1.58 -35.85
CA GLN A 244 -17.87 0.74 -35.73
C GLN A 244 -16.62 1.57 -36.00
N VAL A 245 -15.68 1.64 -35.05
CA VAL A 245 -14.42 2.42 -35.20
C VAL A 245 -13.66 2.01 -36.45
N SER A 246 -13.54 0.70 -36.70
CA SER A 246 -12.89 0.17 -37.90
C SER A 246 -13.59 0.52 -39.20
N ARG A 247 -14.79 1.10 -39.15
CA ARG A 247 -15.61 1.55 -40.28
C ARG A 247 -15.86 3.06 -40.33
N ALA A 248 -15.16 3.81 -39.50
CA ALA A 248 -15.27 5.26 -39.46
C ALA A 248 -13.89 5.91 -39.60
N ALA A 249 -13.89 7.18 -40.00
CA ALA A 249 -12.72 8.04 -39.86
C ALA A 249 -12.92 8.99 -38.68
N LEU A 250 -11.94 9.01 -37.77
CA LEU A 250 -12.02 9.77 -36.53
C LEU A 250 -11.21 11.06 -36.65
N PHE A 251 -11.89 12.20 -36.67
CA PHE A 251 -11.32 13.55 -36.65
C PHE A 251 -11.32 14.08 -35.22
N VAL A 252 -10.47 13.49 -34.37
CA VAL A 252 -10.43 13.73 -32.91
C VAL A 252 -9.03 14.11 -32.47
N ASN A 253 -8.88 14.74 -31.30
CA ASN A 253 -7.56 14.93 -30.70
C ASN A 253 -7.01 13.59 -30.16
N TYR A 254 -7.87 12.73 -29.61
CA TYR A 254 -7.54 11.36 -29.18
C TYR A 254 -8.83 10.54 -28.96
N HIS A 255 -8.71 9.22 -28.93
CA HIS A 255 -9.77 8.30 -28.51
C HIS A 255 -9.12 7.02 -27.95
N SER A 256 -9.64 6.43 -26.87
CA SER A 256 -8.95 5.28 -26.26
C SER A 256 -9.15 3.95 -26.97
N LYS A 257 -10.14 3.86 -27.86
CA LYS A 257 -10.40 2.70 -28.73
C LYS A 257 -9.85 2.86 -30.16
N LEU A 258 -8.75 3.61 -30.35
CA LEU A 258 -8.15 3.79 -31.68
C LEU A 258 -7.52 2.47 -32.18
N ASP A 259 -7.92 2.04 -33.38
CA ASP A 259 -7.24 0.98 -34.12
C ASP A 259 -6.06 1.53 -34.94
N ASP A 260 -5.28 0.65 -35.55
CA ASP A 260 -4.12 1.03 -36.37
C ASP A 260 -4.47 2.04 -37.50
N LYS A 261 -5.66 1.94 -38.09
CA LYS A 261 -6.07 2.86 -39.17
C LYS A 261 -6.34 4.25 -38.63
N ALA A 262 -7.05 4.35 -37.52
CA ALA A 262 -7.35 5.62 -36.86
C ALA A 262 -6.08 6.23 -36.24
N GLN A 263 -5.17 5.43 -35.68
CA GLN A 263 -3.86 5.89 -35.22
C GLN A 263 -3.01 6.49 -36.38
N ASN A 264 -3.03 5.85 -37.55
CA ASN A 264 -2.38 6.38 -38.75
C ASN A 264 -3.06 7.65 -39.29
N LEU A 265 -4.39 7.75 -39.21
CA LEU A 265 -5.11 8.96 -39.57
C LEU A 265 -4.66 10.16 -38.73
N LEU A 266 -4.40 9.96 -37.43
CA LEU A 266 -3.84 10.99 -36.53
C LEU A 266 -2.42 11.45 -36.88
N LYS A 267 -1.70 10.78 -37.79
CA LYS A 267 -0.45 11.32 -38.35
C LYS A 267 -0.70 12.46 -39.34
N HIS A 268 -1.91 12.52 -39.90
CA HIS A 268 -2.28 13.49 -40.93
C HIS A 268 -3.07 14.66 -40.38
N ILE A 269 -3.52 14.61 -39.12
CA ILE A 269 -4.36 15.64 -38.51
C ILE A 269 -3.94 15.94 -37.07
N HIS A 270 -4.16 17.17 -36.64
CA HIS A 270 -4.02 17.57 -35.25
C HIS A 270 -5.16 18.52 -34.87
N LEU A 271 -6.03 18.10 -33.95
CA LEU A 271 -7.08 18.94 -33.40
C LEU A 271 -6.57 19.63 -32.13
N ASN A 272 -6.36 20.95 -32.21
CA ASN A 272 -5.93 21.75 -31.08
C ASN A 272 -7.16 22.26 -30.31
N LEU A 273 -7.40 21.72 -29.11
CA LEU A 273 -8.55 22.08 -28.27
C LEU A 273 -8.49 23.51 -27.71
N ALA A 274 -7.30 24.13 -27.62
CA ALA A 274 -7.14 25.50 -27.13
C ALA A 274 -7.55 26.55 -28.16
N THR A 275 -7.35 26.25 -29.45
CA THR A 275 -7.71 27.13 -30.57
C THR A 275 -9.02 26.71 -31.25
N GLY A 276 -9.42 25.44 -31.13
CA GLY A 276 -10.57 24.88 -31.85
C GLY A 276 -10.27 24.51 -33.31
N ARG A 277 -9.01 24.56 -33.73
CA ARG A 277 -8.60 24.33 -35.12
C ARG A 277 -8.19 22.89 -35.36
N LEU A 278 -8.69 22.32 -36.46
CA LEU A 278 -8.22 21.07 -37.01
C LEU A 278 -7.16 21.36 -38.07
N HIS A 279 -5.91 21.09 -37.75
CA HIS A 279 -4.79 21.14 -38.70
C HIS A 279 -4.72 19.83 -39.48
N TYR A 280 -4.34 19.89 -40.74
CA TYR A 280 -4.28 18.72 -41.62
C TYR A 280 -3.12 18.76 -42.61
N ALA A 281 -2.66 17.59 -43.03
CA ALA A 281 -1.81 17.34 -44.18
C ALA A 281 -2.68 16.80 -45.34
N ALA A 282 -2.84 17.58 -46.40
CA ALA A 282 -3.88 17.41 -47.40
C ALA A 282 -3.79 16.09 -48.17
N TYR A 283 -2.58 15.72 -48.62
CA TYR A 283 -2.38 14.50 -49.40
C TYR A 283 -2.63 13.23 -48.58
N GLY A 284 -2.02 13.13 -47.39
CA GLY A 284 -2.19 11.98 -46.51
C GLY A 284 -3.62 11.82 -46.01
N LEU A 285 -4.26 12.93 -45.61
CA LEU A 285 -5.65 12.92 -45.17
C LEU A 285 -6.61 12.56 -46.31
N SER A 286 -6.50 13.21 -47.46
CA SER A 286 -7.41 12.94 -48.60
C SER A 286 -7.28 11.50 -49.10
N ALA A 287 -6.06 10.96 -49.17
CA ALA A 287 -5.85 9.56 -49.52
C ALA A 287 -6.45 8.60 -48.49
N SER A 288 -6.26 8.87 -47.19
CA SER A 288 -6.79 8.04 -46.11
C SER A 288 -8.32 7.98 -46.12
N ILE A 289 -8.97 9.13 -46.31
CA ILE A 289 -10.44 9.20 -46.36
C ILE A 289 -10.97 8.62 -47.67
N PHE A 290 -10.38 8.97 -48.82
CA PHE A 290 -10.78 8.43 -50.11
C PHE A 290 -10.70 6.90 -50.14
N ASN A 291 -9.58 6.33 -49.70
CA ASN A 291 -9.41 4.88 -49.65
C ASN A 291 -10.43 4.21 -48.72
N SER A 292 -10.76 4.88 -47.59
CA SER A 292 -11.78 4.39 -46.66
C SER A 292 -13.19 4.45 -47.24
N PHE A 293 -13.49 5.49 -48.01
CA PHE A 293 -14.79 5.70 -48.66
C PHE A 293 -14.98 4.78 -49.87
N GLU A 294 -14.06 4.81 -50.84
CA GLU A 294 -14.17 4.02 -52.07
C GLU A 294 -14.05 2.51 -51.79
N GLY A 295 -13.12 2.12 -50.92
CA GLY A 295 -12.94 0.72 -50.53
C GLY A 295 -14.17 0.09 -49.86
N ARG A 296 -15.10 0.91 -49.36
CA ARG A 296 -16.37 0.46 -48.79
C ARG A 296 -17.57 0.66 -49.70
N SER A 297 -17.49 1.64 -50.62
CA SER A 297 -18.59 2.05 -51.49
C SER A 297 -19.91 2.26 -50.74
N PRO A 298 -19.93 3.13 -49.71
CA PRO A 298 -21.09 3.31 -48.86
C PRO A 298 -22.27 3.95 -49.61
N THR A 299 -23.50 3.55 -49.28
CA THR A 299 -24.71 4.16 -49.83
C THR A 299 -25.05 5.49 -49.16
N GLN A 300 -24.67 5.64 -47.89
CA GLN A 300 -24.93 6.81 -47.06
C GLN A 300 -23.79 7.01 -46.05
N VAL A 301 -23.50 8.26 -45.71
CA VAL A 301 -22.49 8.66 -44.74
C VAL A 301 -23.15 9.40 -43.57
N GLY A 302 -22.65 9.20 -42.36
CA GLY A 302 -23.05 9.92 -41.16
C GLY A 302 -21.92 10.80 -40.62
N ILE A 303 -22.27 12.02 -40.21
CA ILE A 303 -21.40 12.91 -39.43
C ILE A 303 -21.90 12.90 -38.00
N CYS A 304 -21.01 12.53 -37.08
CA CYS A 304 -21.27 12.51 -35.66
C CYS A 304 -20.25 13.38 -34.91
N ALA A 305 -20.66 13.96 -33.79
CA ALA A 305 -19.77 14.66 -32.87
C ALA A 305 -19.46 13.72 -31.70
N THR A 306 -18.19 13.52 -31.34
CA THR A 306 -17.78 12.61 -30.24
C THR A 306 -17.07 13.37 -29.13
N LEU A 307 -17.41 13.03 -27.88
CA LEU A 307 -16.83 13.57 -26.66
C LEU A 307 -16.50 12.41 -25.73
N SER A 308 -15.23 12.31 -25.34
CA SER A 308 -14.77 11.31 -24.39
C SER A 308 -13.80 11.91 -23.38
N PHE A 309 -13.62 11.19 -22.27
CA PHE A 309 -12.62 11.49 -21.26
C PHE A 309 -11.65 10.31 -21.21
N SER A 310 -10.36 10.57 -21.41
CA SER A 310 -9.36 9.53 -21.63
C SER A 310 -9.27 8.55 -20.46
N GLY A 311 -9.13 7.27 -20.79
CA GLY A 311 -9.02 6.18 -19.82
C GLY A 311 -9.26 4.80 -20.44
N GLN A 312 -8.70 3.78 -19.82
CA GLN A 312 -8.95 2.37 -20.14
C GLN A 312 -10.39 1.97 -19.80
N GLY A 313 -10.92 2.46 -18.66
CA GLY A 313 -12.33 2.32 -18.30
C GLY A 313 -13.23 3.30 -19.04
N GLN A 314 -12.65 4.24 -19.81
CA GLN A 314 -13.35 5.26 -20.58
C GLN A 314 -14.40 6.04 -19.79
N PRO A 315 -14.11 6.62 -18.61
CA PRO A 315 -15.12 7.11 -17.65
C PRO A 315 -16.23 8.01 -18.25
N TYR A 316 -15.98 8.63 -19.40
CA TYR A 316 -17.00 9.20 -20.26
C TYR A 316 -16.69 8.93 -21.75
N ASP A 317 -17.66 8.47 -22.55
CA ASP A 317 -17.57 8.30 -24.02
C ASP A 317 -18.97 8.38 -24.65
N ARG A 318 -19.26 9.49 -25.34
CA ARG A 318 -20.57 9.73 -25.99
C ARG A 318 -20.37 10.26 -27.40
N THR A 319 -21.21 9.76 -28.30
CA THR A 319 -21.30 10.25 -29.67
C THR A 319 -22.70 10.76 -29.96
N PHE A 320 -22.77 11.92 -30.58
CA PHE A 320 -24.00 12.66 -30.85
C PHE A 320 -24.19 12.78 -32.36
N SER A 321 -25.41 12.53 -32.84
CA SER A 321 -25.71 12.76 -34.25
C SER A 321 -25.69 14.26 -34.58
N VAL A 322 -24.99 14.59 -35.67
CA VAL A 322 -25.03 15.89 -36.34
C VAL A 322 -25.86 15.75 -37.61
N GLU A 323 -25.50 14.80 -38.48
CA GLU A 323 -26.25 14.48 -39.70
C GLU A 323 -26.08 13.01 -40.06
N GLN A 324 -27.14 12.21 -39.99
CA GLN A 324 -27.00 10.75 -39.92
C GLN A 324 -27.03 10.02 -41.28
N LYS A 325 -27.79 10.51 -42.26
CA LYS A 325 -28.09 9.78 -43.50
C LYS A 325 -27.81 10.66 -44.72
N ILE A 326 -26.56 11.08 -44.89
CA ILE A 326 -26.14 11.86 -46.05
C ILE A 326 -26.00 10.91 -47.23
N PRO A 327 -26.77 11.07 -48.31
CA PRO A 327 -26.63 10.25 -49.52
C PRO A 327 -25.23 10.35 -50.12
N ARG A 328 -24.71 9.25 -50.70
CA ARG A 328 -23.37 9.20 -51.33
C ARG A 328 -23.14 10.32 -52.35
N ASP A 329 -24.16 10.69 -53.12
CA ASP A 329 -24.12 11.77 -54.13
C ASP A 329 -24.00 13.18 -53.53
N LYS A 330 -24.24 13.33 -52.22
CA LYS A 330 -24.12 14.61 -51.51
C LYS A 330 -22.79 14.79 -50.77
N VAL A 331 -21.89 13.82 -50.88
CA VAL A 331 -20.52 13.92 -50.37
C VAL A 331 -19.54 13.81 -51.53
N MET A 332 -18.42 14.53 -51.44
CA MET A 332 -17.37 14.49 -52.45
C MET A 332 -16.03 14.30 -51.77
N TYR A 333 -15.44 13.12 -51.94
CA TYR A 333 -14.10 12.81 -51.47
C TYR A 333 -13.21 12.56 -52.68
N THR A 334 -12.23 13.43 -52.88
CA THR A 334 -11.27 13.32 -53.98
C THR A 334 -9.90 12.99 -53.43
N LYS A 335 -9.26 11.96 -54.00
CA LYS A 335 -7.85 11.69 -53.73
C LYS A 335 -6.99 12.80 -54.33
N GLN A 336 -6.33 13.59 -53.50
CA GLN A 336 -5.28 14.49 -54.00
C GLN A 336 -4.05 13.64 -54.39
N GLY A 337 -3.20 14.17 -55.27
CA GLY A 337 -2.02 13.45 -55.78
C GLY A 337 -1.03 13.00 -54.70
N VAL A 338 0.12 12.47 -55.10
CA VAL A 338 1.21 12.18 -54.14
C VAL A 338 2.16 13.37 -54.12
N ASN A 339 2.49 13.87 -52.93
CA ASN A 339 3.54 14.87 -52.74
C ASN A 339 4.74 14.24 -52.04
N ALA A 340 5.90 14.91 -52.06
CA ALA A 340 7.07 14.47 -51.33
C ALA A 340 6.74 14.27 -49.83
N PRO A 341 7.34 13.27 -49.16
CA PRO A 341 7.21 13.11 -47.72
C PRO A 341 7.66 14.40 -47.01
N ASP A 342 6.70 15.09 -46.41
CA ASP A 342 6.94 16.33 -45.68
C ASP A 342 6.12 16.33 -44.38
N CYS A 343 6.65 17.02 -43.38
CA CYS A 343 6.06 17.13 -42.05
C CYS A 343 6.04 18.60 -41.61
N SER A 344 4.93 19.00 -40.99
CA SER A 344 4.74 20.33 -40.45
C SER A 344 4.37 20.27 -38.97
N LEU A 345 4.88 21.23 -38.21
CA LEU A 345 4.41 21.51 -36.86
C LEU A 345 3.36 22.63 -36.97
N PRO A 346 2.12 22.41 -36.54
CA PRO A 346 1.09 23.43 -36.60
C PRO A 346 1.46 24.72 -35.82
N ASP A 347 1.05 25.88 -36.34
CA ASP A 347 1.29 27.16 -35.68
C ASP A 347 0.53 27.27 -34.34
N ASN A 348 1.11 28.00 -33.37
CA ASN A 348 0.54 28.20 -32.03
C ASN A 348 0.38 26.91 -31.20
N VAL A 349 1.17 25.88 -31.47
CA VAL A 349 1.34 24.75 -30.57
C VAL A 349 2.49 25.07 -29.63
N ASN A 350 2.16 25.41 -28.38
CA ASN A 350 3.13 25.79 -27.36
C ASN A 350 3.58 24.57 -26.55
N GLU A 351 4.84 24.60 -26.09
CA GLU A 351 5.40 23.64 -25.13
C GLU A 351 4.85 23.93 -23.71
N GLU A 352 3.55 23.72 -23.49
CA GLU A 352 2.95 23.90 -22.17
C GLU A 352 3.29 22.73 -21.24
N PRO A 353 3.50 23.00 -19.93
CA PRO A 353 3.68 21.95 -18.94
C PRO A 353 2.38 21.15 -18.77
N ILE A 354 2.48 19.83 -18.90
CA ILE A 354 1.36 18.90 -18.78
C ILE A 354 1.44 18.24 -17.41
N SER A 355 0.38 18.41 -16.62
CA SER A 355 0.24 17.72 -15.33
C SER A 355 -0.42 16.36 -15.54
N ILE A 356 0.31 15.29 -15.24
CA ILE A 356 -0.17 13.91 -15.22
C ILE A 356 -0.55 13.56 -13.79
N PHE A 357 -1.81 13.22 -13.56
CA PHE A 357 -2.30 12.93 -12.21
C PHE A 357 -2.34 11.43 -11.95
N SER A 358 -1.55 11.00 -10.95
CA SER A 358 -1.58 9.62 -10.44
C SER A 358 -2.92 9.33 -9.78
N GLY A 359 -3.40 8.09 -9.88
CA GLY A 359 -4.71 7.68 -9.42
C GLY A 359 -5.88 8.07 -10.33
N MET A 360 -5.64 8.78 -11.43
CA MET A 360 -6.61 8.93 -12.52
C MET A 360 -6.43 7.84 -13.57
N ASP A 361 -7.34 7.69 -14.53
CA ASP A 361 -7.12 6.74 -15.65
C ASP A 361 -6.06 7.25 -16.65
N HIS A 362 -5.73 6.45 -17.65
CA HIS A 362 -4.67 6.70 -18.62
C HIS A 362 -4.71 8.11 -19.22
N THR A 363 -3.57 8.81 -19.22
CA THR A 363 -3.45 10.17 -19.78
C THR A 363 -2.64 10.11 -21.08
N PRO A 364 -3.23 10.44 -22.24
CA PRO A 364 -2.55 10.35 -23.53
C PRO A 364 -1.74 11.62 -23.83
N LEU A 365 -0.61 11.46 -24.51
CA LEU A 365 0.08 12.51 -25.26
C LEU A 365 0.13 12.12 -26.73
N VAL A 366 -0.45 12.97 -27.58
CA VAL A 366 -0.47 12.80 -29.04
C VAL A 366 0.50 13.80 -29.63
N CYS A 367 1.45 13.33 -30.45
CA CYS A 367 2.42 14.20 -31.11
C CYS A 367 1.69 15.17 -32.07
N PRO A 368 1.89 16.50 -31.95
CA PRO A 368 1.18 17.48 -32.78
C PRO A 368 1.72 17.58 -34.21
N ILE A 369 2.87 16.95 -34.51
CA ILE A 369 3.48 16.97 -35.83
C ILE A 369 2.59 16.20 -36.81
N ILE A 370 2.18 16.86 -37.89
CA ILE A 370 1.40 16.27 -38.97
C ILE A 370 2.29 16.04 -40.19
N CYS A 371 2.19 14.86 -40.80
CA CYS A 371 3.00 14.47 -41.95
C CYS A 371 2.10 14.05 -43.11
N SER A 372 2.57 14.26 -44.34
CA SER A 372 1.82 13.85 -45.55
C SER A 372 1.92 12.35 -45.84
N ASP A 373 3.03 11.72 -45.45
CA ASP A 373 3.30 10.30 -45.71
C ASP A 373 2.88 9.41 -44.53
N PRO A 374 1.97 8.44 -44.73
CA PRO A 374 1.54 7.51 -43.67
C PRO A 374 2.67 6.61 -43.14
N LEU A 375 3.72 6.39 -43.93
CA LEU A 375 4.89 5.59 -43.55
C LEU A 375 5.90 6.36 -42.68
N THR A 376 5.66 7.65 -42.42
CA THR A 376 6.52 8.44 -41.54
C THR A 376 6.62 7.77 -40.17
N VAL A 377 7.86 7.56 -39.72
CA VAL A 377 8.17 6.98 -38.41
C VAL A 377 8.14 8.08 -37.36
N TYR A 378 7.33 7.88 -36.33
CA TYR A 378 7.31 8.73 -35.14
C TYR A 378 8.12 8.08 -34.03
N LYS A 379 8.86 8.89 -33.27
CA LYS A 379 9.67 8.43 -32.14
C LYS A 379 9.42 9.32 -30.93
N PHE A 380 9.19 8.71 -29.78
CA PHE A 380 9.21 9.40 -28.49
C PHE A 380 10.50 9.09 -27.72
N THR A 381 11.11 10.13 -27.15
CA THR A 381 12.23 10.01 -26.22
C THR A 381 11.86 10.69 -24.92
N HIS A 382 12.00 9.98 -23.80
CA HIS A 382 11.83 10.51 -22.46
C HIS A 382 13.18 10.89 -21.87
N THR A 383 13.30 12.11 -21.36
CA THR A 383 14.42 12.58 -20.55
C THR A 383 13.91 12.85 -19.15
N SER A 384 14.28 11.99 -18.20
CA SER A 384 13.93 12.14 -16.79
C SER A 384 14.50 13.42 -16.17
N LYS A 385 13.99 13.83 -14.99
CA LYS A 385 14.53 14.96 -14.22
C LYS A 385 16.02 14.80 -13.87
N ASP A 386 16.50 13.57 -13.75
CA ASP A 386 17.92 13.24 -13.52
C ASP A 386 18.75 13.21 -14.83
N HIS A 387 18.22 13.75 -15.93
CA HIS A 387 18.82 13.78 -17.27
C HIS A 387 19.12 12.41 -17.92
N ARG A 388 18.60 11.31 -17.38
CA ARG A 388 18.65 10.01 -18.05
C ARG A 388 17.66 9.99 -19.23
N ARG A 389 18.15 9.62 -20.41
CA ARG A 389 17.36 9.53 -21.65
C ARG A 389 16.99 8.09 -21.97
N LYS A 390 15.75 7.85 -22.38
CA LYS A 390 15.22 6.55 -22.76
C LYS A 390 14.34 6.68 -24.00
N ALA A 391 14.61 5.86 -25.01
CA ALA A 391 13.75 5.77 -26.19
C ALA A 391 12.51 4.93 -25.89
N LEU A 392 11.34 5.42 -26.26
CA LEU A 392 10.05 4.74 -26.09
C LEU A 392 9.66 4.07 -27.41
N THR A 393 10.33 2.96 -27.72
CA THR A 393 10.18 2.28 -29.02
C THR A 393 9.04 1.26 -28.98
N PRO A 394 8.05 1.33 -29.88
CA PRO A 394 6.99 0.33 -29.96
C PRO A 394 7.48 -0.99 -30.59
N MET A 395 6.85 -2.10 -30.20
CA MET A 395 6.98 -3.39 -30.90
C MET A 395 6.07 -3.41 -32.14
N SER A 396 6.58 -3.90 -33.27
CA SER A 396 5.84 -3.92 -34.54
C SER A 396 4.63 -4.87 -34.54
N THR A 397 4.56 -5.81 -33.61
CA THR A 397 3.54 -6.88 -33.56
C THR A 397 2.35 -6.56 -32.66
N LYS A 398 2.41 -5.51 -31.85
CA LYS A 398 1.36 -5.15 -30.88
C LYS A 398 0.86 -3.73 -31.13
N ASP A 399 -0.46 -3.53 -31.01
CA ASP A 399 -1.09 -2.21 -31.16
C ASP A 399 -0.63 -1.22 -30.08
N TRP A 400 -0.29 -1.74 -28.89
CA TRP A 400 0.29 -1.00 -27.77
C TRP A 400 1.45 -1.79 -27.15
N THR A 401 2.54 -1.09 -26.87
CA THR A 401 3.74 -1.63 -26.22
C THR A 401 4.03 -0.87 -24.94
N GLU A 402 4.24 -1.57 -23.83
CA GLU A 402 4.64 -0.93 -22.58
C GLU A 402 6.17 -0.83 -22.50
N VAL A 403 6.68 0.38 -22.35
CA VAL A 403 8.10 0.68 -22.21
C VAL A 403 8.26 1.56 -20.98
N ASP A 404 9.03 1.09 -20.00
CA ASP A 404 9.25 1.78 -18.72
C ASP A 404 8.01 2.02 -17.85
N GLY A 405 6.89 1.33 -18.11
CA GLY A 405 5.60 1.61 -17.48
C GLY A 405 4.74 2.62 -18.25
N ILE A 406 5.16 3.05 -19.44
CA ILE A 406 4.41 3.95 -20.32
C ILE A 406 3.97 3.17 -21.55
N ARG A 407 2.70 3.30 -21.94
CA ARG A 407 2.17 2.63 -23.14
C ARG A 407 2.48 3.47 -24.38
N VAL A 408 2.99 2.83 -25.42
CA VAL A 408 3.36 3.45 -26.70
C VAL A 408 2.53 2.80 -27.80
N SER A 409 1.86 3.60 -28.61
CA SER A 409 1.12 3.14 -29.78
C SER A 409 2.04 2.52 -30.82
N LYS A 410 1.53 1.55 -31.58
CA LYS A 410 2.26 0.87 -32.67
C LYS A 410 2.82 1.84 -33.71
N THR A 411 2.06 2.89 -34.00
CA THR A 411 2.44 3.94 -34.95
C THR A 411 3.44 4.95 -34.38
N GLY A 412 3.71 4.91 -33.07
CA GLY A 412 4.72 5.73 -32.39
C GLY A 412 4.34 7.21 -32.21
N ASN A 413 3.15 7.64 -32.64
CA ASN A 413 2.69 9.04 -32.54
C ASN A 413 1.88 9.34 -31.27
N ILE A 414 1.60 8.33 -30.45
CA ILE A 414 0.83 8.45 -29.20
C ILE A 414 1.53 7.67 -28.07
N ILE A 415 1.62 8.28 -26.89
CA ILE A 415 1.97 7.60 -25.63
C ILE A 415 0.88 7.80 -24.58
N GLU A 416 0.74 6.87 -23.63
CA GLU A 416 -0.20 6.96 -22.51
C GLU A 416 0.50 6.71 -21.17
N PHE A 417 0.30 7.64 -20.24
CA PHE A 417 0.70 7.49 -18.85
C PHE A 417 -0.34 6.66 -18.11
N PRO A 418 0.05 5.63 -17.35
CA PRO A 418 -0.88 4.80 -16.59
C PRO A 418 -1.40 5.53 -15.34
N PRO A 419 -2.47 5.01 -14.70
CA PRO A 419 -2.92 5.47 -13.38
C PRO A 419 -1.84 5.44 -12.30
N THR A 420 -0.90 4.51 -12.41
CA THR A 420 0.19 4.31 -11.46
C THR A 420 1.42 5.16 -11.78
N ALA A 421 1.27 6.26 -12.53
CA ALA A 421 2.39 7.13 -12.86
C ALA A 421 3.06 7.66 -11.58
N GLN A 422 4.40 7.61 -11.55
CA GLN A 422 5.24 8.03 -10.44
C GLN A 422 6.17 9.17 -10.87
N ASN A 423 6.85 9.80 -9.92
CA ASN A 423 7.78 10.90 -10.19
C ASN A 423 8.91 10.55 -11.19
N ARG A 424 9.29 9.27 -11.32
CA ARG A 424 10.28 8.82 -12.33
C ARG A 424 9.82 9.05 -13.78
N HIS A 425 8.51 9.13 -14.02
CA HIS A 425 7.95 9.46 -15.34
C HIS A 425 7.83 10.98 -15.56
N ALA A 426 8.21 11.82 -14.60
CA ALA A 426 8.29 13.25 -14.83
C ALA A 426 9.53 13.60 -15.67
N GLY A 427 9.46 14.70 -16.41
CA GLY A 427 10.54 15.19 -17.27
C GLY A 427 10.09 15.57 -18.67
N GLN A 428 11.04 15.61 -19.58
CA GLN A 428 10.85 16.09 -20.95
C GLN A 428 10.56 14.91 -21.89
N TYR A 429 9.48 14.99 -22.66
CA TYR A 429 9.12 14.02 -23.69
C TYR A 429 9.25 14.69 -25.05
N MET A 430 10.17 14.23 -25.88
CA MET A 430 10.37 14.75 -27.23
C MET A 430 9.76 13.78 -28.24
N CYS A 431 8.83 14.27 -29.07
CA CYS A 431 8.35 13.54 -30.24
C CYS A 431 9.04 14.05 -31.51
N GLU A 432 9.50 13.13 -32.35
CA GLU A 432 10.21 13.41 -33.59
C GLU A 432 9.53 12.71 -34.77
N ALA A 433 9.33 13.42 -35.87
CA ALA A 433 8.82 12.88 -37.13
C ALA A 433 9.35 13.71 -38.31
N GLY A 434 9.90 13.03 -39.32
CA GLY A 434 10.62 13.69 -40.41
C GLY A 434 11.78 14.55 -39.89
N ASN A 435 11.80 15.83 -40.25
CA ASN A 435 12.76 16.82 -39.76
C ASN A 435 12.21 17.71 -38.63
N LYS A 436 11.03 17.40 -38.09
CA LYS A 436 10.35 18.18 -37.05
C LYS A 436 10.49 17.50 -35.69
N LYS A 437 10.49 18.32 -34.65
CA LYS A 437 10.56 17.89 -33.25
C LYS A 437 9.61 18.75 -32.44
N PHE A 438 8.99 18.15 -31.42
CA PHE A 438 8.16 18.84 -30.47
C PHE A 438 8.38 18.28 -29.07
N THR A 439 8.37 19.17 -28.07
CA THR A 439 8.64 18.81 -26.68
C THR A 439 7.41 18.99 -25.81
N PHE A 440 7.12 17.98 -24.99
CA PHE A 440 6.22 18.08 -23.85
C PHE A 440 7.02 18.11 -22.55
N ASN A 441 6.65 18.99 -21.63
CA ASN A 441 7.20 18.99 -20.27
C ASN A 441 6.15 18.36 -19.35
N ALA A 442 6.37 17.12 -18.91
CA ALA A 442 5.41 16.39 -18.10
C ALA A 442 5.81 16.41 -16.62
N ASP A 443 4.90 16.88 -15.76
CA ASP A 443 5.01 16.74 -14.31
C ASP A 443 4.00 15.73 -13.79
N VAL A 444 4.43 14.84 -12.91
CA VAL A 444 3.55 13.84 -12.29
C VAL A 444 3.10 14.33 -10.93
N VAL A 445 1.80 14.55 -10.76
CA VAL A 445 1.18 14.96 -9.50
C VAL A 445 0.51 13.75 -8.87
N SER A 446 0.83 13.43 -7.63
CA SER A 446 0.10 12.40 -6.87
C SER A 446 -0.40 13.00 -5.56
N MET A 447 -1.71 12.90 -5.32
CA MET A 447 -2.29 13.32 -4.05
C MET A 447 -1.83 12.41 -2.91
N PRO A 448 -1.90 12.86 -1.65
CA PRO A 448 -1.55 12.04 -0.50
C PRO A 448 -2.33 10.72 -0.48
N GLN A 449 -1.59 9.62 -0.32
CA GLN A 449 -2.13 8.27 -0.18
C GLN A 449 -1.35 7.48 0.87
N PHE A 450 -2.01 6.54 1.55
CA PHE A 450 -1.41 5.66 2.56
C PHE A 450 -0.94 4.33 2.00
N SER A 451 -1.07 4.10 0.69
CA SER A 451 -0.48 2.96 0.03
C SER A 451 0.46 3.45 -1.08
N TYR A 452 1.60 2.77 -1.22
CA TYR A 452 2.63 3.15 -2.16
C TYR A 452 3.29 1.91 -2.73
N LYS A 453 3.40 1.84 -4.06
CA LYS A 453 4.14 0.77 -4.73
C LYS A 453 5.52 1.28 -5.18
N PRO A 454 6.64 0.81 -4.59
CA PRO A 454 7.98 1.19 -5.04
C PRO A 454 8.24 0.74 -6.48
N SER A 455 9.12 1.45 -7.20
CA SER A 455 9.47 1.15 -8.59
C SER A 455 10.15 -0.21 -8.79
N ASP A 456 10.95 -0.67 -7.82
CA ASP A 456 11.76 -1.90 -7.89
C ASP A 456 11.29 -2.99 -6.90
N GLY A 457 10.15 -2.78 -6.25
CA GLY A 457 9.61 -3.67 -5.22
C GLY A 457 8.45 -4.53 -5.74
N PRO A 458 8.38 -5.83 -5.39
CA PRO A 458 7.28 -6.70 -5.82
C PRO A 458 5.94 -6.37 -5.15
N SER A 459 5.97 -5.66 -4.01
CA SER A 459 4.81 -5.52 -3.11
C SER A 459 4.51 -4.06 -2.75
N GLU A 460 3.22 -3.75 -2.62
CA GLU A 460 2.71 -2.49 -2.10
C GLU A 460 3.09 -2.31 -0.63
N VAL A 461 3.64 -1.14 -0.29
CA VAL A 461 3.99 -0.74 1.06
C VAL A 461 2.83 0.07 1.64
N SER A 462 2.33 -0.38 2.79
CA SER A 462 1.28 0.35 3.51
C SER A 462 1.90 1.33 4.50
N GLY A 463 1.59 2.61 4.31
CA GLY A 463 1.78 3.67 5.29
C GLY A 463 0.56 3.87 6.20
N SER A 464 -0.43 2.98 6.16
CA SER A 464 -1.63 3.08 7.01
C SER A 464 -1.30 2.85 8.49
N LEU A 465 -2.14 3.39 9.37
CA LEU A 465 -2.15 3.00 10.77
C LEU A 465 -2.49 1.50 10.91
N PRO A 466 -2.00 0.82 11.96
CA PRO A 466 -2.45 -0.52 12.30
C PRO A 466 -3.95 -0.54 12.54
N ALA A 467 -4.68 -1.54 12.05
CA ALA A 467 -6.15 -1.57 12.19
C ALA A 467 -6.61 -1.66 13.66
N VAL A 468 -5.85 -2.38 14.48
CA VAL A 468 -6.10 -2.64 15.90
C VAL A 468 -4.79 -2.54 16.68
N ILE A 469 -4.83 -1.90 17.85
CA ILE A 469 -3.71 -1.76 18.77
C ILE A 469 -4.18 -2.18 20.18
N TYR A 470 -3.48 -3.10 20.80
CA TYR A 470 -3.69 -3.49 22.20
C TYR A 470 -2.77 -2.70 23.12
N ALA A 471 -3.36 -1.79 23.91
CA ALA A 471 -2.67 -0.93 24.85
C ALA A 471 -2.63 -1.54 26.25
N MET A 472 -1.53 -2.22 26.56
CA MET A 472 -1.33 -2.88 27.84
C MET A 472 -0.89 -1.91 28.93
N GLU A 473 -1.58 -1.93 30.08
CA GLU A 473 -1.28 -1.08 31.23
C GLU A 473 0.20 -1.12 31.64
N GLY A 474 0.82 0.07 31.70
CA GLY A 474 2.23 0.24 32.07
C GLY A 474 3.24 -0.12 30.99
N GLU A 475 2.83 -0.66 29.83
CA GLU A 475 3.72 -0.94 28.69
C GLU A 475 3.87 0.28 27.78
N SER A 476 4.87 0.23 26.90
CA SER A 476 5.15 1.27 25.90
C SER A 476 5.01 0.73 24.48
N MET A 477 4.55 1.58 23.57
CA MET A 477 4.43 1.25 22.15
C MET A 477 4.57 2.50 21.30
N SER A 478 4.96 2.32 20.06
CA SER A 478 4.87 3.37 19.05
C SER A 478 4.22 2.82 17.80
N TYR A 479 3.53 3.68 17.08
CA TYR A 479 2.94 3.36 15.79
C TYR A 479 3.02 4.59 14.91
N ASN A 480 3.03 4.38 13.60
CA ASN A 480 3.17 5.46 12.66
C ASN A 480 2.18 5.36 11.49
N CYS A 481 2.02 6.48 10.81
CA CYS A 481 1.37 6.53 9.51
C CYS A 481 2.24 7.36 8.57
N SER A 482 2.35 6.91 7.33
CA SER A 482 3.11 7.58 6.28
C SER A 482 2.21 7.85 5.08
N THR A 483 2.16 9.10 4.68
CA THR A 483 1.46 9.55 3.46
C THR A 483 2.48 9.86 2.40
N TYR A 484 2.22 9.40 1.18
CA TYR A 484 3.07 9.56 0.01
C TYR A 484 2.38 10.42 -1.02
N PHE A 485 3.11 11.37 -1.64
CA PHE A 485 2.58 12.32 -2.63
C PHE A 485 3.72 12.85 -3.51
N ASN A 486 3.40 13.50 -4.62
CA ASN A 486 4.40 14.09 -5.53
C ASN A 486 3.87 15.41 -6.08
N ASN A 487 4.75 16.43 -6.15
CA ASN A 487 4.44 17.76 -6.71
C ASN A 487 3.19 18.43 -6.08
N VAL A 488 2.97 18.19 -4.78
CA VAL A 488 1.96 18.84 -3.94
C VAL A 488 2.70 19.72 -2.93
N ALA A 489 2.47 21.03 -2.96
CA ALA A 489 3.26 22.00 -2.19
C ALA A 489 2.83 22.04 -0.72
N GLN A 490 1.53 21.97 -0.45
CA GLN A 490 0.98 22.05 0.91
C GLN A 490 0.27 20.75 1.29
N VAL A 491 0.99 19.86 1.98
CA VAL A 491 0.43 18.67 2.61
C VAL A 491 0.60 18.75 4.12
N THR A 492 -0.52 18.69 4.83
CA THR A 492 -0.57 18.61 6.29
C THR A 492 -1.03 17.21 6.67
N ALA A 493 -0.32 16.57 7.60
CA ALA A 493 -0.70 15.30 8.18
C ALA A 493 -0.77 15.48 9.70
N GLU A 494 -1.91 15.18 10.30
CA GLU A 494 -2.14 15.34 11.74
C GLU A 494 -2.86 14.13 12.36
N PRO A 495 -2.54 13.78 13.62
CA PRO A 495 -3.28 12.78 14.35
C PRO A 495 -4.50 13.40 15.04
N VAL A 496 -5.65 12.75 14.89
CA VAL A 496 -6.93 13.15 15.47
C VAL A 496 -7.38 12.05 16.42
N PHE A 497 -7.58 12.40 17.68
CA PHE A 497 -7.97 11.45 18.71
C PHE A 497 -9.45 11.55 18.96
N TYR A 498 -10.05 10.42 19.24
CA TYR A 498 -11.38 10.36 19.82
C TYR A 498 -11.27 9.58 21.11
N SER A 499 -11.98 10.00 22.14
CA SER A 499 -12.09 9.27 23.41
C SER A 499 -13.57 9.25 23.83
N PRO A 500 -14.06 8.17 24.46
CA PRO A 500 -15.40 8.17 25.05
C PRO A 500 -15.44 9.26 26.13
N ALA A 501 -16.30 10.27 25.95
CA ALA A 501 -16.42 11.33 26.94
C ALA A 501 -16.87 10.79 28.30
N VAL A 502 -16.54 11.57 29.33
CA VAL A 502 -16.93 11.42 30.75
C VAL A 502 -18.41 11.03 30.86
N ARG A 503 -18.74 10.25 31.90
CA ARG A 503 -20.04 9.65 32.33
C ARG A 503 -21.38 10.35 32.00
N GLU A 504 -21.42 11.52 31.38
CA GLU A 504 -22.61 12.31 31.07
C GLU A 504 -22.97 12.41 29.57
N SER A 505 -22.07 12.06 28.62
CA SER A 505 -22.47 11.86 27.21
C SER A 505 -21.67 10.72 26.59
N ALA A 506 -22.35 9.75 25.97
CA ALA A 506 -21.74 8.56 25.36
C ALA A 506 -21.00 8.85 24.04
N ASP A 507 -20.50 10.07 23.88
CA ASP A 507 -19.97 10.61 22.64
C ASP A 507 -18.47 10.56 22.51
N TRP A 508 -18.02 10.11 21.35
CA TRP A 508 -16.63 10.19 20.94
C TRP A 508 -16.35 11.62 20.48
N LYS A 509 -15.82 12.44 21.39
CA LYS A 509 -15.43 13.81 21.05
C LYS A 509 -14.11 13.79 20.29
N GLU A 510 -14.04 14.56 19.19
CA GLU A 510 -12.78 14.86 18.52
C GLU A 510 -11.90 15.70 19.45
N LEU A 511 -10.68 15.23 19.72
CA LEU A 511 -9.72 15.83 20.63
C LEU A 511 -8.40 16.06 19.90
N ARG A 512 -7.87 17.27 20.06
CA ARG A 512 -6.48 17.56 19.67
C ARG A 512 -5.52 16.90 20.67
N MET A 513 -4.26 16.77 20.26
CA MET A 513 -3.21 16.14 21.08
C MET A 513 -3.14 16.66 22.53
N SER A 514 -3.16 17.98 22.71
CA SER A 514 -3.08 18.61 24.03
C SER A 514 -4.28 18.28 24.90
N GLU A 515 -5.47 18.29 24.32
CA GLU A 515 -6.73 17.94 24.98
C GLU A 515 -6.74 16.46 25.36
N PHE A 516 -6.34 15.57 24.45
CA PHE A 516 -6.23 14.14 24.71
C PHE A 516 -5.24 13.84 25.84
N ASN A 517 -4.04 14.42 25.80
CA ASN A 517 -3.04 14.24 26.87
C ASN A 517 -3.48 14.80 28.23
N SER A 518 -4.34 15.82 28.25
CA SER A 518 -4.89 16.35 29.50
C SER A 518 -5.82 15.36 30.20
N LEU A 519 -6.43 14.42 29.47
CA LEU A 519 -7.29 13.38 30.06
C LEU A 519 -6.53 12.39 30.95
N PHE A 520 -5.21 12.24 30.73
CA PHE A 520 -4.39 11.19 31.36
C PHE A 520 -3.22 11.75 32.20
N GLY A 521 -3.26 13.03 32.60
CA GLY A 521 -2.29 13.61 33.55
C GLY A 521 -0.99 14.17 32.94
N SER A 522 -1.00 14.50 31.64
CA SER A 522 0.09 15.09 30.82
C SER A 522 1.27 14.15 30.49
N ARG A 523 1.65 14.12 29.19
CA ARG A 523 2.78 13.40 28.55
C ARG A 523 2.67 11.86 28.40
N THR A 524 1.47 11.31 28.41
CA THR A 524 1.22 9.88 28.11
C THR A 524 1.51 9.53 26.64
N VAL A 525 1.09 10.40 25.72
CA VAL A 525 1.30 10.25 24.28
C VAL A 525 2.14 11.42 23.78
N SER A 526 3.26 11.12 23.13
CA SER A 526 4.01 12.09 22.34
C SER A 526 3.80 11.82 20.86
N VAL A 527 3.75 12.89 20.08
CA VAL A 527 3.74 12.79 18.63
C VAL A 527 4.93 13.53 18.08
N ASP A 528 5.75 12.77 17.38
CA ASP A 528 6.88 13.28 16.65
C ASP A 528 6.49 13.25 15.17
N THR A 529 6.29 14.44 14.60
CA THR A 529 6.15 14.56 13.16
C THR A 529 7.55 14.61 12.57
N LEU A 530 7.95 13.59 11.82
CA LEU A 530 9.19 13.66 11.06
C LEU A 530 8.99 14.66 9.93
N THR A 531 9.56 15.86 10.10
CA THR A 531 9.54 16.91 9.10
C THR A 531 10.39 16.53 7.88
N SER A 532 9.66 16.18 6.82
CA SER A 532 9.86 16.65 5.46
C SER A 532 10.88 15.98 4.55
N LEU A 533 10.47 14.85 3.96
CA LEU A 533 10.84 14.55 2.56
C LEU A 533 9.84 15.26 1.62
N THR A 534 10.27 15.64 0.43
CA THR A 534 9.40 16.33 -0.57
C THR A 534 8.24 15.47 -1.06
N ASP A 535 8.31 14.16 -0.86
CA ASP A 535 7.39 13.15 -1.36
C ASP A 535 6.68 12.33 -0.27
N ARG A 536 7.00 12.60 1.01
CA ARG A 536 6.47 11.84 2.15
C ARG A 536 6.26 12.70 3.39
N ARG A 537 5.17 12.42 4.11
CA ARG A 537 4.94 12.90 5.48
C ARG A 537 4.64 11.72 6.39
N THR A 538 5.43 11.57 7.45
CA THR A 538 5.30 10.49 8.43
C THR A 538 5.01 11.08 9.80
N ILE A 539 3.96 10.57 10.46
CA ILE A 539 3.63 10.88 11.85
C ILE A 539 3.98 9.65 12.69
N ASN A 540 4.86 9.83 13.67
CA ASN A 540 5.13 8.82 14.68
C ASN A 540 4.36 9.19 15.96
N ILE A 541 3.57 8.24 16.45
CA ILE A 541 2.80 8.35 17.67
C ILE A 541 3.41 7.40 18.68
N THR A 542 3.96 7.95 19.75
CA THR A 542 4.67 7.19 20.79
C THR A 542 3.89 7.28 22.09
N VAL A 543 3.52 6.13 22.63
CA VAL A 543 2.95 5.99 23.97
C VAL A 543 4.08 5.57 24.90
N SER A 544 4.58 6.53 25.67
CA SER A 544 5.75 6.34 26.55
C SER A 544 5.46 5.35 27.68
N ARG A 545 4.24 5.38 28.20
CA ARG A 545 3.70 4.44 29.18
C ARG A 545 2.18 4.53 29.16
N VAL A 546 1.50 3.40 28.94
CA VAL A 546 0.04 3.34 29.06
C VAL A 546 -0.36 3.61 30.52
N PRO A 547 -1.25 4.57 30.80
CA PRO A 547 -1.61 4.96 32.15
C PRO A 547 -2.48 3.87 32.81
N PRO A 548 -2.47 3.78 34.14
CA PRO A 548 -3.39 2.89 34.86
C PRO A 548 -4.84 3.33 34.62
N GLY A 549 -5.75 2.37 34.53
CA GLY A 549 -7.17 2.66 34.38
C GLY A 549 -7.72 3.32 35.66
N ASP A 550 -8.47 4.41 35.53
CA ASP A 550 -9.04 5.09 36.68
C ASP A 550 -10.46 4.57 36.96
N SER A 551 -10.55 3.66 37.93
CA SER A 551 -11.82 3.10 38.40
C SER A 551 -12.82 4.13 38.95
N SER A 552 -12.34 5.29 39.41
CA SER A 552 -13.18 6.34 40.01
C SER A 552 -13.89 7.19 38.96
N THR A 553 -13.21 7.52 37.85
CA THR A 553 -13.80 8.23 36.72
C THR A 553 -14.42 7.28 35.68
N GLY A 554 -14.02 6.00 35.69
CA GLY A 554 -14.42 5.02 34.68
C GLY A 554 -13.76 5.27 33.32
N ARG A 555 -12.67 6.05 33.27
CA ARG A 555 -11.90 6.31 32.06
C ARG A 555 -10.75 5.34 31.97
N ASP A 556 -10.74 4.55 30.92
CA ASP A 556 -9.59 3.73 30.52
C ASP A 556 -8.84 4.39 29.35
N PHE A 557 -7.70 3.83 28.96
CA PHE A 557 -6.93 4.34 27.83
C PHE A 557 -7.52 3.89 26.47
N THR A 558 -8.76 3.39 26.44
CA THR A 558 -9.39 2.96 25.19
C THR A 558 -9.75 4.20 24.38
N HIS A 559 -9.24 4.28 23.15
CA HIS A 559 -9.45 5.42 22.30
C HIS A 559 -9.35 5.06 20.80
N ARG A 560 -9.69 6.02 19.94
CA ARG A 560 -9.50 5.91 18.50
C ARG A 560 -8.54 6.98 18.05
N VAL A 561 -7.70 6.63 17.09
CA VAL A 561 -6.77 7.56 16.46
C VAL A 561 -6.95 7.51 14.94
N ILE A 562 -7.04 8.67 14.32
CA ILE A 562 -7.10 8.84 12.87
C ILE A 562 -5.86 9.63 12.46
N CYS A 563 -5.16 9.15 11.45
CA CYS A 563 -4.16 9.90 10.73
C CYS A 563 -4.84 10.58 9.54
N ARG A 564 -5.02 11.90 9.62
CA ARG A 564 -5.70 12.71 8.61
C ARG A 564 -4.66 13.47 7.79
N ALA A 565 -4.67 13.27 6.48
CA ALA A 565 -3.87 14.03 5.55
C ALA A 565 -4.76 14.95 4.72
N THR A 566 -4.40 16.23 4.67
CA THR A 566 -5.13 17.27 3.92
C THR A 566 -4.19 18.00 2.99
N VAL A 567 -4.73 18.41 1.84
CA VAL A 567 -4.01 19.19 0.83
C VAL A 567 -4.49 20.64 0.85
N GLY A 568 -3.56 21.59 0.67
CA GLY A 568 -3.88 23.00 0.55
C GLY A 568 -4.81 23.29 -0.64
N LYS A 569 -5.66 24.31 -0.52
CA LYS A 569 -6.73 24.61 -1.49
C LYS A 569 -6.24 24.69 -2.94
N ALA A 570 -5.14 25.41 -3.18
CA ALA A 570 -4.59 25.60 -4.52
C ALA A 570 -4.13 24.28 -5.17
N ASP A 571 -3.60 23.34 -4.38
CA ASP A 571 -3.18 22.03 -4.86
C ASP A 571 -4.38 21.11 -5.10
N ALA A 572 -5.41 21.14 -4.23
CA ALA A 572 -6.65 20.40 -4.44
C ALA A 572 -7.40 20.88 -5.70
N GLU A 573 -7.37 22.18 -5.99
CA GLU A 573 -7.98 22.77 -7.18
C GLU A 573 -7.31 22.31 -8.49
N LYS A 574 -6.04 21.86 -8.46
CA LYS A 574 -5.37 21.29 -9.64
C LYS A 574 -6.10 20.06 -10.20
N ILE A 575 -6.78 19.29 -9.35
CA ILE A 575 -7.65 18.15 -9.72
C ILE A 575 -9.15 18.50 -9.72
N GLY A 576 -9.49 19.79 -9.69
CA GLY A 576 -10.88 20.26 -9.70
C GLY A 576 -11.64 20.04 -8.40
N MET A 577 -10.96 19.72 -7.30
CA MET A 577 -11.57 19.50 -6.00
C MET A 577 -11.42 20.74 -5.10
N PRO A 578 -12.44 21.12 -4.31
CA PRO A 578 -12.33 22.23 -3.36
C PRO A 578 -11.50 21.87 -2.11
N LYS A 579 -11.36 20.58 -1.81
CA LYS A 579 -10.58 20.00 -0.72
C LYS A 579 -10.20 18.57 -1.10
N TYR A 580 -9.08 18.09 -0.58
CA TYR A 580 -8.71 16.68 -0.63
C TYR A 580 -8.30 16.22 0.77
N VAL A 581 -8.99 15.19 1.25
CA VAL A 581 -8.78 14.55 2.54
C VAL A 581 -8.62 13.06 2.31
N VAL A 582 -7.62 12.49 2.96
CA VAL A 582 -7.41 11.05 3.07
C VAL A 582 -7.16 10.71 4.52
N GLU A 583 -7.75 9.60 4.98
CA GLU A 583 -7.68 9.18 6.37
C GLU A 583 -7.29 7.71 6.48
N SER A 584 -6.54 7.40 7.53
CA SER A 584 -6.27 6.04 7.99
C SER A 584 -6.60 6.00 9.47
N GLY A 585 -7.22 4.93 9.97
CA GLY A 585 -7.70 4.87 11.35
C GLY A 585 -7.26 3.61 12.08
N SER A 586 -7.16 3.73 13.40
CA SER A 586 -6.87 2.62 14.32
C SER A 586 -7.78 2.65 15.54
N SER A 587 -8.16 1.47 16.03
CA SER A 587 -8.79 1.30 17.34
C SER A 587 -7.74 0.87 18.35
N VAL A 588 -7.66 1.58 19.48
CA VAL A 588 -6.74 1.28 20.59
C VAL A 588 -7.54 0.73 21.76
N PHE A 589 -7.36 -0.54 22.10
CA PHE A 589 -8.05 -1.20 23.20
C PHE A 589 -7.18 -1.24 24.45
N PHE A 590 -7.68 -0.72 25.56
CA PHE A 590 -6.95 -0.79 26.83
C PHE A 590 -7.10 -2.17 27.49
N LEU A 591 -5.99 -2.69 27.98
CA LEU A 591 -5.90 -3.94 28.72
C LEU A 591 -5.25 -3.72 30.08
N HIS A 592 -5.99 -4.10 31.12
CA HIS A 592 -5.46 -4.14 32.48
C HIS A 592 -4.38 -5.21 32.61
N ARG A 593 -3.36 -4.89 33.41
CA ARG A 593 -2.33 -5.86 33.81
C ARG A 593 -2.97 -6.99 34.63
N PRO A 594 -2.76 -8.28 34.27
CA PRO A 594 -3.26 -9.39 35.05
C PRO A 594 -2.77 -9.30 36.49
N THR A 595 -3.66 -9.62 37.41
CA THR A 595 -3.35 -9.79 38.83
C THR A 595 -3.64 -11.23 39.21
N PRO A 596 -3.27 -11.70 40.42
CA PRO A 596 -3.66 -13.04 40.86
C PRO A 596 -5.17 -13.28 40.79
N ALA A 597 -5.99 -12.22 40.93
CA ALA A 597 -7.44 -12.30 40.81
C ALA A 597 -7.95 -12.55 39.37
N SER A 598 -7.10 -12.38 38.35
CA SER A 598 -7.40 -12.68 36.95
C SER A 598 -7.37 -14.19 36.64
N PHE A 599 -6.78 -14.99 37.53
CA PHE A 599 -6.61 -16.44 37.36
C PHE A 599 -7.58 -17.23 38.24
N ASP A 600 -7.97 -18.41 37.75
CA ASP A 600 -8.53 -19.48 38.57
C ASP A 600 -7.37 -20.34 39.11
N LEU A 601 -7.06 -20.13 40.39
CA LEU A 601 -6.00 -20.82 41.11
C LEU A 601 -6.53 -22.02 41.92
N SER A 602 -7.80 -22.38 41.80
CA SER A 602 -8.41 -23.47 42.59
C SER A 602 -7.73 -24.83 42.38
N ARG A 603 -7.04 -25.02 41.24
CA ARG A 603 -6.29 -26.24 40.88
C ARG A 603 -4.78 -26.02 40.81
N ALA A 604 -4.28 -24.87 41.26
CA ALA A 604 -2.86 -24.52 41.29
C ALA A 604 -2.22 -24.96 42.63
N ARG A 605 -2.27 -26.26 42.93
CA ARG A 605 -1.86 -26.81 44.24
C ARG A 605 -0.37 -27.13 44.28
N ASN A 606 0.31 -26.68 45.32
CA ASN A 606 1.71 -27.02 45.57
C ASN A 606 1.88 -28.53 45.84
N CYS A 607 3.09 -29.06 45.63
CA CYS A 607 3.37 -30.47 45.96
C CYS A 607 3.16 -30.81 47.43
N SER A 608 3.37 -29.85 48.33
CA SER A 608 3.06 -29.98 49.76
C SER A 608 1.56 -30.22 50.03
N GLU A 609 0.67 -29.68 49.19
CA GLU A 609 -0.78 -29.79 49.34
C GLU A 609 -1.35 -31.06 48.69
N GLN A 610 -0.82 -31.43 47.51
CA GLN A 610 -1.29 -32.61 46.75
C GLN A 610 -0.51 -33.90 47.03
N ARG A 611 0.56 -33.84 47.84
CA ARG A 611 1.45 -34.96 48.18
C ARG A 611 2.05 -35.64 46.95
N CYS A 612 2.80 -34.87 46.17
CA CYS A 612 3.53 -35.38 45.00
C CYS A 612 4.51 -36.49 45.41
N SER A 613 4.38 -37.67 44.80
CA SER A 613 5.28 -38.81 45.03
C SER A 613 5.46 -39.65 43.78
N THR A 614 6.40 -40.60 43.80
CA THR A 614 6.59 -41.57 42.70
C THR A 614 5.32 -42.35 42.38
N ALA A 615 4.49 -42.68 43.38
CA ALA A 615 3.26 -43.44 43.19
C ALA A 615 2.06 -42.58 42.75
N SER A 616 1.96 -41.36 43.26
CA SER A 616 0.81 -40.47 43.01
C SER A 616 0.97 -39.55 41.81
N GLY A 617 2.20 -39.32 41.33
CA GLY A 617 2.48 -38.31 40.31
C GLY A 617 2.17 -36.90 40.81
N ALA A 618 1.80 -36.00 39.89
CA ALA A 618 1.32 -34.65 40.21
C ALA A 618 0.45 -34.08 39.09
N GLU A 619 -0.46 -33.16 39.43
CA GLU A 619 -1.22 -32.39 38.44
C GLU A 619 -1.28 -30.91 38.86
N PHE A 620 -0.81 -30.04 37.97
CA PHE A 620 -0.80 -28.59 38.15
C PHE A 620 -1.66 -27.97 37.07
N SER A 621 -2.66 -27.18 37.43
CA SER A 621 -3.53 -26.54 36.45
C SER A 621 -3.80 -25.08 36.83
N VAL A 622 -3.59 -24.19 35.87
CA VAL A 622 -3.82 -22.75 36.00
C VAL A 622 -4.61 -22.28 34.80
N ALA A 623 -5.69 -21.56 35.03
CA ALA A 623 -6.53 -21.01 33.95
C ALA A 623 -6.79 -19.52 34.17
N LEU A 624 -7.06 -18.79 33.09
CA LEU A 624 -7.68 -17.47 33.20
C LEU A 624 -9.15 -17.63 33.61
N LYS A 625 -9.68 -16.68 34.38
CA LYS A 625 -11.11 -16.69 34.72
C LYS A 625 -11.98 -16.58 33.46
N PRO A 626 -13.17 -17.20 33.43
CA PRO A 626 -14.06 -17.17 32.27
C PRO A 626 -14.36 -15.75 31.76
N GLU A 627 -14.55 -14.79 32.66
CA GLU A 627 -14.81 -13.38 32.32
C GLU A 627 -13.64 -12.74 31.56
N VAL A 628 -12.41 -13.02 31.98
CA VAL A 628 -11.18 -12.51 31.33
C VAL A 628 -11.00 -13.18 29.97
N THR A 629 -11.17 -14.50 29.90
CA THR A 629 -11.09 -15.26 28.65
C THR A 629 -12.12 -14.79 27.63
N ALA A 630 -13.37 -14.55 28.04
CA ALA A 630 -14.42 -14.04 27.17
C ALA A 630 -14.06 -12.65 26.61
N LYS A 631 -13.57 -11.74 27.47
CA LYS A 631 -13.13 -10.40 27.05
C LYS A 631 -11.99 -10.46 26.02
N LEU A 632 -10.94 -11.23 26.30
CA LEU A 632 -9.78 -11.37 25.38
C LEU A 632 -10.19 -11.96 24.03
N LYS A 633 -11.09 -12.95 24.04
CA LYS A 633 -11.62 -13.56 22.81
C LYS A 633 -12.47 -12.58 22.01
N ALA A 634 -13.28 -11.75 22.68
CA ALA A 634 -14.12 -10.74 22.02
C ALA A 634 -13.30 -9.69 21.25
N ILE A 635 -12.21 -9.21 21.84
CA ILE A 635 -11.33 -8.23 21.19
C ILE A 635 -10.30 -8.85 20.23
N GLY A 636 -10.23 -10.18 20.12
CA GLY A 636 -9.31 -10.87 19.21
C GLY A 636 -7.87 -11.02 19.72
N VAL A 637 -7.64 -11.09 21.04
CA VAL A 637 -6.33 -11.41 21.62
C VAL A 637 -6.15 -12.93 21.65
N GLU A 638 -5.02 -13.42 21.10
CA GLU A 638 -4.61 -14.80 21.21
C GLU A 638 -3.74 -14.99 22.46
N VAL A 639 -4.02 -16.02 23.26
CA VAL A 639 -3.23 -16.37 24.43
C VAL A 639 -2.45 -17.64 24.12
N MET A 640 -1.14 -17.59 24.39
CA MET A 640 -0.31 -18.79 24.48
C MET A 640 0.12 -18.98 25.92
N ALA A 641 0.19 -20.21 26.40
CA ALA A 641 0.68 -20.49 27.73
C ALA A 641 1.68 -21.64 27.75
N MET A 642 2.63 -21.58 28.67
CA MET A 642 3.67 -22.60 28.85
C MET A 642 4.16 -22.60 30.30
N PHE A 643 4.76 -23.70 30.73
CA PHE A 643 5.43 -23.77 32.02
C PHE A 643 6.94 -23.56 31.89
N LYS A 644 7.49 -22.79 32.83
CA LYS A 644 8.91 -22.80 33.17
C LYS A 644 9.09 -23.57 34.46
N ILE A 645 10.15 -24.36 34.54
CA ILE A 645 10.57 -25.05 35.75
C ILE A 645 11.90 -24.45 36.19
N ASP A 646 11.87 -23.81 37.35
CA ASP A 646 12.83 -22.78 37.73
C ASP A 646 12.96 -21.75 36.60
N ASP A 647 14.12 -21.65 35.95
CA ASP A 647 14.37 -20.70 34.86
C ASP A 647 14.34 -21.33 33.45
N VAL A 648 14.07 -22.64 33.34
CA VAL A 648 14.14 -23.39 32.07
C VAL A 648 12.73 -23.70 31.55
N TYR A 649 12.49 -23.54 30.26
CA TYR A 649 11.22 -23.95 29.67
C TYR A 649 11.06 -25.47 29.75
N LEU A 650 9.90 -25.90 30.25
CA LEU A 650 9.64 -27.32 30.53
C LEU A 650 9.76 -28.21 29.28
N LYS A 651 9.43 -27.68 28.09
CA LYS A 651 9.58 -28.38 26.82
C LYS A 651 11.02 -28.78 26.51
N ASP A 652 11.99 -27.98 26.96
CA ASP A 652 13.40 -28.14 26.60
C ASP A 652 14.12 -29.11 27.57
N LEU A 653 13.40 -29.61 28.58
CA LEU A 653 13.85 -30.67 29.49
C LEU A 653 13.38 -32.03 29.01
N ASN A 654 14.12 -32.61 28.07
CA ASN A 654 13.79 -33.89 27.42
C ASN A 654 13.53 -35.05 28.40
N ILE A 655 14.20 -35.06 29.57
CA ILE A 655 14.04 -36.10 30.59
C ILE A 655 12.63 -36.08 31.21
N ILE A 656 12.05 -34.89 31.39
CA ILE A 656 10.72 -34.71 31.99
C ILE A 656 9.65 -34.70 30.90
N ASN A 657 9.90 -33.98 29.80
CA ASN A 657 8.97 -33.79 28.69
C ASN A 657 9.04 -34.95 27.68
N GLN A 658 8.76 -36.17 28.14
CA GLN A 658 8.69 -37.37 27.30
C GLN A 658 7.38 -38.13 27.51
N LYS A 659 6.95 -38.81 26.45
CA LYS A 659 5.68 -39.56 26.42
C LYS A 659 5.70 -40.66 27.50
N GLY A 660 4.70 -40.67 28.37
CA GLY A 660 4.57 -41.62 29.48
C GLY A 660 5.14 -41.13 30.81
N VAL A 661 5.91 -40.03 30.82
CA VAL A 661 6.41 -39.39 32.05
C VAL A 661 5.57 -38.17 32.41
N SER A 662 5.32 -37.29 31.46
CA SER A 662 4.48 -36.12 31.69
C SER A 662 3.68 -35.71 30.46
N GLU A 663 2.61 -34.96 30.70
CA GLU A 663 1.70 -34.42 29.70
C GLU A 663 1.47 -32.93 29.96
N ILE A 664 1.66 -32.09 28.94
CA ILE A 664 1.40 -30.66 29.00
C ILE A 664 0.28 -30.36 28.00
N THR A 665 -0.83 -29.82 28.49
CA THR A 665 -1.98 -29.45 27.67
C THR A 665 -2.31 -27.98 27.85
N PHE A 666 -2.60 -27.31 26.74
CA PHE A 666 -3.14 -25.95 26.74
C PHE A 666 -4.46 -25.91 25.98
N GLU A 667 -5.54 -25.69 26.71
CA GLU A 667 -6.89 -25.59 26.15
C GLU A 667 -7.19 -24.13 25.78
N ARG A 668 -7.23 -23.84 24.47
CA ARG A 668 -7.41 -22.47 23.96
C ARG A 668 -8.76 -21.85 24.31
N ASP A 669 -9.83 -22.64 24.41
CA ASP A 669 -11.16 -22.10 24.70
C ASP A 669 -11.32 -21.64 26.15
N THR A 670 -10.60 -22.26 27.08
CA THR A 670 -10.65 -21.92 28.50
C THR A 670 -9.39 -21.18 28.98
N ASN A 671 -8.37 -21.08 28.12
CA ASN A 671 -7.01 -20.66 28.45
C ASN A 671 -6.46 -21.42 29.66
N ARG A 672 -6.76 -22.73 29.75
CA ARG A 672 -6.29 -23.59 30.82
C ARG A 672 -4.99 -24.25 30.42
N LEU A 673 -3.96 -24.05 31.22
CA LEU A 673 -2.67 -24.70 31.10
C LEU A 673 -2.55 -25.76 32.20
N THR A 674 -2.31 -27.00 31.78
CA THR A 674 -2.18 -28.14 32.69
C THR A 674 -0.87 -28.86 32.45
N PHE A 675 -0.18 -29.20 33.53
CA PHE A 675 0.99 -30.06 33.55
C PHE A 675 0.73 -31.23 34.48
N LYS A 676 0.76 -32.43 33.91
CA LYS A 676 0.52 -33.68 34.62
C LYS A 676 1.76 -34.55 34.57
N VAL A 677 2.25 -34.96 35.73
CA VAL A 677 3.33 -35.93 35.89
C VAL A 677 2.69 -37.28 36.23
N HIS A 678 2.96 -38.29 35.41
CA HIS A 678 2.50 -39.65 35.65
C HIS A 678 3.29 -40.30 36.80
N PRO A 679 2.80 -41.41 37.38
CA PRO A 679 3.58 -42.20 38.33
C PRO A 679 4.97 -42.52 37.78
N ILE A 680 5.99 -42.20 38.55
CA ILE A 680 7.39 -42.19 38.10
C ILE A 680 7.96 -43.61 38.25
N THR A 681 8.39 -44.19 37.14
CA THR A 681 9.03 -45.52 37.11
C THR A 681 10.56 -45.47 36.88
N ASP A 682 11.09 -44.32 36.46
CA ASP A 682 12.52 -44.10 36.18
C ASP A 682 13.14 -43.20 37.26
N ASP A 683 14.15 -43.70 37.96
CA ASP A 683 14.87 -42.97 39.01
C ASP A 683 15.55 -41.69 38.49
N LYS A 684 15.95 -41.64 37.21
CA LYS A 684 16.56 -40.44 36.61
C LYS A 684 15.57 -39.28 36.53
N VAL A 685 14.29 -39.58 36.27
CA VAL A 685 13.21 -38.58 36.24
C VAL A 685 12.95 -38.06 37.65
N LEU A 686 12.94 -38.94 38.66
CA LEU A 686 12.76 -38.54 40.05
C LEU A 686 13.92 -37.63 40.52
N VAL A 687 15.17 -38.01 40.23
CA VAL A 687 16.35 -37.20 40.55
C VAL A 687 16.27 -35.82 39.89
N GLU A 688 15.84 -35.76 38.63
CA GLU A 688 15.72 -34.48 37.93
C GLU A 688 14.59 -33.61 38.49
N LEU A 689 13.44 -34.18 38.84
CA LEU A 689 12.34 -33.45 39.49
C LEU A 689 12.72 -32.96 40.90
N GLN A 690 13.45 -33.75 41.67
CA GLN A 690 13.90 -33.39 43.02
C GLN A 690 14.93 -32.24 43.04
N LYS A 691 15.65 -32.00 41.94
CA LYS A 691 16.54 -30.84 41.83
C LYS A 691 15.79 -29.52 41.64
N ARG A 692 14.54 -29.58 41.18
CA ARG A 692 13.76 -28.43 40.75
C ARG A 692 12.89 -27.93 41.88
N LYS A 693 12.67 -26.61 41.95
CA LYS A 693 12.00 -25.98 43.10
C LYS A 693 10.66 -25.39 42.74
N THR A 694 10.59 -24.76 41.58
CA THR A 694 9.45 -23.92 41.21
C THR A 694 8.92 -24.29 39.83
N LEU A 695 7.60 -24.19 39.68
CA LEU A 695 6.89 -24.33 38.43
C LEU A 695 6.08 -23.05 38.20
N THR A 696 6.45 -22.33 37.14
CA THR A 696 5.94 -21.01 36.82
C THR A 696 5.10 -21.08 35.55
N PRO A 697 3.78 -20.80 35.62
CA PRO A 697 2.96 -20.65 34.43
C PRO A 697 3.23 -19.28 33.78
N VAL A 698 3.54 -19.30 32.49
CA VAL A 698 3.78 -18.11 31.66
C VAL A 698 2.66 -18.01 30.63
N PHE A 699 1.91 -16.91 30.65
CA PHE A 699 0.88 -16.57 29.68
C PHE A 699 1.36 -15.39 28.83
N ASN A 700 1.49 -15.63 27.53
CA ASN A 700 1.83 -14.65 26.50
C ASN A 700 0.56 -14.20 25.79
N PHE A 701 0.35 -12.89 25.75
CA PHE A 701 -0.78 -12.24 25.09
C PHE A 701 -0.30 -11.68 23.74
N ARG A 702 -0.99 -12.11 22.68
CA ARG A 702 -0.50 -11.99 21.31
C ARG A 702 -1.58 -11.45 20.37
N TYR A 703 -1.12 -10.81 19.31
CA TYR A 703 -1.95 -10.61 18.12
C TYR A 703 -2.15 -11.95 17.40
N PRO A 704 -3.30 -12.17 16.73
CA PRO A 704 -3.51 -13.35 15.90
C PRO A 704 -2.51 -13.41 14.76
N SER A 705 -1.99 -14.60 14.43
CA SER A 705 -0.93 -14.79 13.41
C SER A 705 -1.25 -14.27 12.00
N ARG A 706 -2.52 -13.96 11.69
CA ARG A 706 -2.96 -13.42 10.39
C ARG A 706 -3.00 -11.90 10.34
N VAL A 707 -2.81 -11.21 11.46
CA VAL A 707 -2.89 -9.75 11.54
C VAL A 707 -1.54 -9.14 11.17
N SER A 708 -1.56 -8.17 10.27
CA SER A 708 -0.39 -7.37 9.91
C SER A 708 -0.13 -6.32 10.99
N LEU A 709 1.09 -6.33 11.56
CA LEU A 709 1.57 -5.31 12.50
C LEU A 709 2.41 -4.24 11.82
N VAL A 710 2.18 -4.00 10.53
CA VAL A 710 2.86 -2.95 9.76
C VAL A 710 2.64 -1.61 10.47
N ASN A 711 3.72 -0.85 10.61
CA ASN A 711 3.76 0.44 11.30
C ASN A 711 3.41 0.41 12.80
N LEU A 712 3.44 -0.75 13.45
CA LEU A 712 3.37 -0.91 14.91
C LEU A 712 4.69 -1.43 15.47
N GLN A 713 5.16 -0.82 16.54
CA GLN A 713 6.33 -1.23 17.30
C GLN A 713 5.99 -1.39 18.78
N LEU A 714 6.22 -2.59 19.29
CA LEU A 714 6.02 -2.95 20.70
C LEU A 714 7.37 -2.82 21.43
N HIS A 715 7.47 -1.88 22.38
CA HIS A 715 8.72 -1.59 23.11
C HIS A 715 8.85 -2.49 24.34
N LYS A 716 9.51 -3.64 24.15
CA LYS A 716 9.67 -4.69 25.19
C LYS A 716 11.06 -4.70 25.85
N ASP A 717 11.93 -3.78 25.45
CA ASP A 717 13.34 -3.68 25.84
C ASP A 717 13.54 -3.48 27.35
N ARG A 718 12.58 -2.83 28.03
CA ARG A 718 12.58 -2.67 29.49
C ARG A 718 12.57 -3.98 30.30
N HIS A 719 12.16 -5.09 29.67
CA HIS A 719 12.07 -6.40 30.33
C HIS A 719 13.31 -7.28 30.09
N GLY A 720 14.40 -6.70 29.58
CA GLY A 720 15.68 -7.37 29.39
C GLY A 720 15.91 -7.89 27.97
N SER A 721 17.07 -8.52 27.74
CA SER A 721 17.45 -9.10 26.44
C SER A 721 16.61 -10.33 26.10
N ARG A 722 16.54 -10.66 24.81
CA ARG A 722 15.85 -11.86 24.31
C ARG A 722 16.57 -13.12 24.77
N ASP A 723 15.82 -14.13 25.16
CA ASP A 723 16.33 -15.48 25.38
C ASP A 723 16.44 -16.21 24.03
N VAL A 724 17.68 -16.37 23.55
CA VAL A 724 17.96 -17.00 22.25
C VAL A 724 17.55 -18.48 22.24
N ALA A 725 17.63 -19.18 23.38
CA ALA A 725 17.28 -20.59 23.48
C ALA A 725 15.75 -20.82 23.38
N ALA A 726 14.97 -19.83 23.82
CA ALA A 726 13.51 -19.88 23.78
C ALA A 726 12.92 -19.63 22.37
N GLY A 727 13.66 -18.95 21.49
CA GLY A 727 13.20 -18.53 20.17
C GLY A 727 11.89 -17.73 20.25
N ASP A 728 10.93 -18.04 19.38
CA ASP A 728 9.62 -17.36 19.31
C ASP A 728 8.69 -17.63 20.53
N LYS A 729 9.10 -18.46 21.49
CA LYS A 729 8.33 -18.66 22.74
C LYS A 729 8.55 -17.52 23.74
N ASP A 730 9.69 -16.85 23.68
CA ASP A 730 9.95 -15.67 24.48
C ASP A 730 9.21 -14.48 23.89
N CYS A 731 8.33 -13.87 24.69
CA CYS A 731 7.59 -12.69 24.28
C CYS A 731 8.50 -11.54 23.82
N ARG A 732 9.74 -11.43 24.33
CA ARG A 732 10.72 -10.40 23.89
C ARG A 732 11.20 -10.64 22.45
N ALA A 733 11.22 -11.88 21.98
CA ALA A 733 11.61 -12.26 20.63
C ALA A 733 10.41 -12.29 19.65
N ASP A 734 9.25 -12.73 20.12
CA ASP A 734 8.03 -12.85 19.33
C ASP A 734 7.46 -11.48 18.93
N ARG A 735 7.36 -11.19 17.63
CA ARG A 735 6.80 -9.92 17.12
C ARG A 735 5.31 -9.76 17.42
N MET A 736 4.58 -10.86 17.58
CA MET A 736 3.14 -10.84 17.84
C MET A 736 2.80 -10.70 19.32
N CYS A 737 3.74 -11.00 20.21
CA CYS A 737 3.53 -10.88 21.65
C CYS A 737 3.70 -9.44 22.11
N PHE A 738 2.66 -8.88 22.73
CA PHE A 738 2.66 -7.53 23.28
C PHE A 738 2.80 -7.50 24.81
N TYR A 739 2.52 -8.61 25.49
CA TYR A 739 2.69 -8.72 26.94
C TYR A 739 2.86 -10.19 27.38
N SER A 740 3.62 -10.41 28.46
CA SER A 740 3.78 -11.73 29.08
C SER A 740 3.75 -11.62 30.60
N THR A 741 3.12 -12.59 31.26
CA THR A 741 3.15 -12.68 32.73
C THR A 741 4.54 -12.97 33.29
N ASP A 742 5.47 -13.47 32.47
CA ASP A 742 6.87 -13.69 32.84
C ASP A 742 7.54 -12.40 33.35
N PHE A 743 7.11 -11.25 32.81
CA PHE A 743 7.63 -9.93 33.20
C PHE A 743 7.26 -9.54 34.63
N ASP A 744 6.18 -10.10 35.18
CA ASP A 744 5.59 -9.71 36.47
C ASP A 744 5.58 -10.85 37.51
N VAL A 745 5.92 -12.08 37.11
CA VAL A 745 5.92 -13.28 37.96
C VAL A 745 6.79 -13.13 39.20
N ALA A 746 7.94 -12.46 39.09
CA ALA A 746 8.86 -12.25 40.20
C ALA A 746 8.37 -11.17 41.18
N SER A 747 7.26 -10.46 40.88
CA SER A 747 6.73 -9.37 41.69
C SER A 747 5.23 -9.55 41.97
N SER A 748 4.36 -8.98 41.15
CA SER A 748 2.91 -8.89 41.38
C SER A 748 2.17 -10.22 41.15
N LEU A 749 2.77 -11.16 40.42
CA LEU A 749 2.17 -12.45 40.09
C LEU A 749 2.78 -13.63 40.85
N ARG A 750 3.62 -13.41 41.87
CA ARG A 750 4.20 -14.49 42.70
C ARG A 750 3.22 -15.59 43.14
N PRO A 751 1.95 -15.30 43.51
CA PRO A 751 1.02 -16.34 43.95
C PRO A 751 0.64 -17.40 42.91
N ILE A 752 0.97 -17.22 41.63
CA ILE A 752 0.70 -18.22 40.58
C ILE A 752 1.82 -19.24 40.42
N VAL A 753 2.96 -19.03 41.10
CA VAL A 753 4.11 -19.94 41.08
C VAL A 753 3.86 -21.09 42.07
N MET A 754 4.06 -22.32 41.61
CA MET A 754 3.83 -23.53 42.41
C MET A 754 5.16 -24.17 42.82
N GLY A 755 5.24 -24.65 44.05
CA GLY A 755 6.37 -25.43 44.56
C GLY A 755 6.27 -26.90 44.15
N ILE A 756 7.37 -27.46 43.64
CA ILE A 756 7.43 -28.82 43.05
C ILE A 756 8.35 -29.78 43.81
N ASP A 757 8.32 -29.73 45.14
CA ASP A 757 9.08 -30.64 46.01
C ASP A 757 8.54 -32.09 45.97
N PHE A 758 9.11 -32.91 45.08
CA PHE A 758 8.71 -34.31 44.85
C PHE A 758 9.29 -35.27 45.90
N GLN A 759 8.42 -36.00 46.58
CA GLN A 759 8.80 -36.92 47.65
C GLN A 759 9.06 -38.34 47.11
N GLY A 760 10.11 -38.99 47.63
CA GLY A 760 10.49 -40.35 47.25
C GLY A 760 11.90 -40.68 47.72
N LYS A 761 12.27 -41.97 47.74
CA LYS A 761 13.65 -42.38 48.03
C LYS A 761 14.47 -42.21 46.74
N PRO A 762 15.43 -41.27 46.67
CA PRO A 762 16.42 -41.31 45.60
C PRO A 762 17.29 -42.55 45.79
N VAL A 763 17.54 -43.30 44.74
CA VAL A 763 18.58 -44.33 44.77
C VAL A 763 19.93 -43.62 44.84
N LEU A 764 20.57 -43.82 45.99
CA LEU A 764 21.94 -43.46 46.38
C LEU A 764 22.58 -42.27 45.65
N GLU A 765 22.92 -41.26 46.45
CA GLU A 765 24.26 -40.68 46.38
C GLU A 765 25.28 -41.83 46.23
N VAL A 766 25.79 -42.03 45.02
CA VAL A 766 27.21 -42.32 44.94
C VAL A 766 27.84 -41.06 45.49
N ALA A 767 28.42 -41.16 46.68
CA ALA A 767 29.37 -40.19 47.15
C ALA A 767 30.46 -40.09 46.07
N SER A 768 30.27 -39.22 45.09
CA SER A 768 31.39 -38.65 44.37
C SER A 768 32.14 -37.91 45.45
N ALA A 769 33.27 -38.49 45.85
CA ALA A 769 34.24 -37.89 46.73
C ALA A 769 34.19 -36.36 46.59
N GLY A 770 33.75 -35.67 47.65
CA GLY A 770 33.65 -34.22 47.63
C GLY A 770 34.96 -33.61 47.12
N PRO A 771 34.93 -32.41 46.52
CA PRO A 771 36.07 -31.79 45.84
C PRO A 771 37.37 -31.72 46.67
N GLY A 772 37.32 -31.96 47.98
CA GLY A 772 38.48 -32.18 48.84
C GLY A 772 39.41 -33.33 48.45
N ILE A 773 38.93 -34.46 47.91
CA ILE A 773 39.82 -35.59 47.54
C ILE A 773 40.52 -35.33 46.20
N LEU A 774 39.82 -34.78 45.20
CA LEU A 774 40.43 -34.40 43.93
C LEU A 774 41.42 -33.23 44.09
N VAL A 775 41.09 -32.23 44.93
CA VAL A 775 42.00 -31.14 45.27
C VAL A 775 43.18 -31.65 46.11
N ALA A 776 42.98 -32.56 47.06
CA ALA A 776 44.08 -33.16 47.82
C ALA A 776 45.04 -33.97 46.93
N ILE A 777 44.53 -34.70 45.93
CA ILE A 777 45.37 -35.43 44.96
C ILE A 777 46.11 -34.45 44.04
N LEU A 778 45.47 -33.38 43.57
CA LEU A 778 46.11 -32.32 42.78
C LEU A 778 47.19 -31.57 43.56
N ILE A 779 46.93 -31.23 44.82
CA ILE A 779 47.90 -30.59 45.73
C ILE A 779 49.04 -31.55 46.05
N ALA A 780 48.76 -32.83 46.30
CA ALA A 780 49.80 -33.84 46.51
C ALA A 780 50.70 -34.00 45.28
N PHE A 781 50.12 -33.98 44.07
CA PHE A 781 50.89 -34.04 42.82
C PHE A 781 51.73 -32.77 42.59
N LEU A 782 51.18 -31.59 42.87
CA LEU A 782 51.91 -30.31 42.83
C LEU A 782 53.05 -30.26 43.85
N LEU A 783 52.85 -30.77 45.06
CA LEU A 783 53.90 -30.88 46.08
C LEU A 783 55.00 -31.84 45.65
N LEU A 784 54.66 -32.96 45.02
CA LEU A 784 55.62 -33.92 44.48
C LEU A 784 56.48 -33.27 43.38
N LEU A 785 55.85 -32.51 42.47
CA LEU A 785 56.57 -31.74 41.45
C LEU A 785 57.46 -30.64 42.04
N LEU A 786 56.99 -29.94 43.08
CA LEU A 786 57.79 -28.94 43.79
C LEU A 786 59.00 -29.56 44.47
N ILE A 787 58.85 -30.72 45.13
CA ILE A 787 59.96 -31.45 45.75
C ILE A 787 60.96 -31.92 44.68
N ALA A 788 60.48 -32.43 43.54
CA ALA A 788 61.34 -32.82 42.43
C ALA A 788 62.09 -31.60 41.84
N ALA A 789 61.42 -30.46 41.68
CA ALA A 789 62.03 -29.21 41.24
C ALA A 789 63.05 -28.68 42.25
N LEU A 790 62.77 -28.79 43.55
CA LEU A 790 63.71 -28.40 44.62
C LEU A 790 64.92 -29.33 44.68
N LEU A 791 64.75 -30.64 44.45
CA LEU A 791 65.85 -31.59 44.31
C LEU A 791 66.71 -31.27 43.08
N VAL A 792 66.12 -31.00 41.92
CA VAL A 792 66.86 -30.56 40.73
C VAL A 792 67.54 -29.21 40.95
N PHE A 793 66.89 -28.28 41.66
CA PHE A 793 67.43 -26.97 41.98
C PHE A 793 68.58 -27.04 42.98
N LEU A 794 68.51 -27.92 43.99
CA LEU A 794 69.59 -28.16 44.96
C LEU A 794 70.76 -28.94 44.34
N LEU A 795 70.48 -29.86 43.40
CA LEU A 795 71.52 -30.59 42.65
C LEU A 795 72.18 -29.76 41.54
N ARG A 796 71.54 -28.67 41.09
CA ARG A 796 72.08 -27.72 40.09
C ARG A 796 72.42 -26.35 40.67
N ARG A 797 72.54 -26.25 42.00
CA ARG A 797 72.99 -25.02 42.67
C ARG A 797 74.51 -24.91 42.58
N ASP A 798 74.99 -24.61 41.38
CA ASP A 798 76.27 -23.94 41.21
C ASP A 798 76.12 -22.47 41.63
N SER A 799 77.05 -22.03 42.46
CA SER A 799 77.10 -20.72 43.08
C SER A 799 77.42 -19.60 42.08
N GLY A 800 76.49 -18.65 41.94
CA GLY A 800 76.69 -17.19 41.86
C GLY A 800 77.72 -16.60 40.89
N GLN A 801 77.24 -15.94 39.83
CA GLN A 801 77.89 -14.80 39.18
C GLN A 801 76.82 -13.78 38.77
N THR A 802 76.89 -12.58 39.34
CA THR A 802 76.11 -11.38 39.01
C THR A 802 76.53 -10.82 37.65
N TYR A 803 75.58 -10.59 36.73
CA TYR A 803 75.83 -9.84 35.49
C TYR A 803 75.45 -8.37 35.68
N MET A 804 76.45 -7.48 35.63
CA MET A 804 76.26 -6.03 35.69
C MET A 804 75.98 -5.48 34.29
N LEU A 805 74.75 -4.97 34.09
CA LEU A 805 74.23 -4.51 32.79
C LEU A 805 74.77 -3.12 32.39
N ASP A 806 75.13 -2.29 33.37
CA ASP A 806 75.57 -0.89 33.18
C ASP A 806 76.90 -0.75 32.43
N GLU A 807 77.77 -1.76 32.51
CA GLU A 807 79.07 -1.75 31.83
C GLU A 807 78.94 -2.14 30.34
N LYS A 808 77.94 -2.97 30.00
CA LYS A 808 77.69 -3.41 28.63
C LYS A 808 77.01 -2.34 27.78
N GLU A 809 76.12 -1.53 28.35
CA GLU A 809 75.45 -0.45 27.60
C GLU A 809 76.39 0.75 27.34
N ARG A 810 77.32 1.04 28.26
CA ARG A 810 78.40 2.03 28.00
C ARG A 810 79.40 1.57 26.94
N GLN A 811 79.73 0.28 26.91
CA GLN A 811 80.62 -0.27 25.86
C GLN A 811 79.95 -0.36 24.48
N GLN A 812 78.61 -0.32 24.41
CA GLN A 812 77.85 -0.22 23.16
C GLN A 812 77.56 1.23 22.72
N GLY A 813 78.13 2.22 23.42
CA GLY A 813 78.12 3.62 23.00
C GLY A 813 76.87 4.41 23.38
N ASN A 814 75.98 3.85 24.20
CA ASN A 814 74.79 4.56 24.68
C ASN A 814 75.10 5.25 26.01
N HIS A 815 75.03 6.58 26.01
CA HIS A 815 75.23 7.43 27.19
C HIS A 815 73.87 8.05 27.60
N PRO A 816 73.08 7.36 28.45
CA PRO A 816 71.72 7.78 28.80
C PRO A 816 71.65 9.12 29.53
N ASP A 817 72.78 9.63 30.01
CA ASP A 817 72.95 10.93 30.67
C ASP A 817 73.08 12.12 29.69
N LEU A 818 73.35 11.87 28.39
CA LEU A 818 73.42 12.92 27.36
C LEU A 818 72.13 13.01 26.53
N GLU A 819 71.41 11.89 26.35
CA GLU A 819 70.18 11.82 25.55
C GLU A 819 68.94 12.44 26.22
N ALA A 820 69.04 12.84 27.49
CA ALA A 820 67.95 13.46 28.24
C ALA A 820 67.92 15.01 28.16
N LYS A 821 68.88 15.66 27.47
CA LYS A 821 68.96 17.13 27.42
C LYS A 821 68.66 17.78 26.07
N GLU A 822 68.62 17.02 24.98
CA GLU A 822 68.33 17.56 23.66
C GLU A 822 67.46 16.56 22.90
N GLU A 823 66.18 16.89 22.72
CA GLU A 823 65.53 16.97 21.40
C GLU A 823 64.00 16.88 21.49
N GLN A 824 63.41 17.65 20.61
CA GLN A 824 62.02 18.08 20.51
C GLN A 824 61.22 17.09 19.63
N PHE A 825 59.94 16.90 19.98
CA PHE A 825 58.96 16.01 19.35
C PHE A 825 59.03 15.95 17.80
N LYS A 826 58.99 14.72 17.24
CA LYS A 826 58.72 14.47 15.80
C LYS A 826 57.65 13.41 15.60
N GLU A 827 56.75 13.74 14.69
CA GLU A 827 55.48 13.09 14.34
C GLU A 827 55.69 11.92 13.36
N TYR A 828 54.94 10.83 13.52
CA TYR A 828 55.13 9.59 12.76
C TYR A 828 54.53 9.66 11.34
N GLN A 829 55.38 9.45 10.33
CA GLN A 829 54.98 9.07 8.97
C GLN A 829 55.31 7.59 8.70
N ARG A 830 54.39 6.91 8.01
CA ARG A 830 54.40 5.48 7.66
C ARG A 830 55.49 5.18 6.60
N PRO A 831 56.35 4.14 6.77
CA PRO A 831 57.28 3.73 5.73
C PRO A 831 56.77 2.54 4.90
N GLU A 832 57.18 2.56 3.63
CA GLU A 832 57.02 1.56 2.59
C GLU A 832 58.27 0.64 2.47
N GLU A 833 58.17 -0.32 1.55
CA GLU A 833 58.89 -1.58 1.29
C GLU A 833 60.44 -1.67 1.24
N GLY A 834 60.93 -2.93 1.35
CA GLY A 834 62.17 -3.47 0.73
C GLY A 834 63.00 -4.35 1.70
N GLY A 835 63.57 -5.52 1.39
CA GLY A 835 63.62 -6.40 0.22
C GLY A 835 64.74 -7.47 0.36
N LEU A 836 64.57 -8.59 -0.36
CA LEU A 836 65.60 -9.49 -0.95
C LEU A 836 66.35 -10.56 -0.10
N LYS A 837 66.19 -11.83 -0.52
CA LYS A 837 67.30 -12.70 -0.97
C LYS A 837 66.78 -13.73 -2.00
N ALA A 838 67.46 -13.79 -3.14
CA ALA A 838 67.14 -14.61 -4.31
C ALA A 838 68.16 -15.75 -4.49
N SER A 839 67.70 -16.91 -4.97
CA SER A 839 68.52 -17.83 -5.77
C SER A 839 67.69 -18.30 -6.97
N ARG A 840 68.31 -18.21 -8.14
CA ARG A 840 67.74 -18.36 -9.47
C ARG A 840 67.79 -19.83 -9.91
N LEU A 841 66.74 -20.33 -10.54
CA LEU A 841 66.81 -21.24 -11.69
C LEU A 841 65.59 -20.97 -12.57
N SER A 842 65.88 -20.75 -13.85
CA SER A 842 65.05 -20.14 -14.87
C SER A 842 64.16 -21.13 -15.61
N LEU A 843 62.92 -20.75 -15.89
CA LEU A 843 62.19 -21.05 -17.13
C LEU A 843 61.23 -19.88 -17.37
N SER A 844 61.55 -19.06 -18.37
CA SER A 844 60.64 -18.12 -19.02
C SER A 844 59.51 -18.93 -19.70
N SER A 845 58.25 -18.52 -19.79
CA SER A 845 57.72 -17.20 -20.08
C SER A 845 56.20 -17.14 -19.80
N SER A 846 55.80 -16.09 -19.08
CA SER A 846 54.55 -15.30 -19.18
C SER A 846 53.19 -16.01 -19.30
N ILE A 847 52.42 -16.05 -18.20
CA ILE A 847 51.24 -15.17 -17.99
C ILE A 847 50.62 -15.34 -16.58
N SER A 848 50.35 -14.17 -15.96
CA SER A 848 49.44 -13.82 -14.85
C SER A 848 49.41 -14.59 -13.51
N ALA A 849 49.67 -13.82 -12.45
CA ALA A 849 49.28 -14.00 -11.04
C ALA A 849 47.83 -14.51 -10.89
N ALA A 850 47.59 -15.59 -10.13
CA ALA A 850 47.29 -15.64 -8.68
C ALA A 850 45.91 -15.02 -8.33
N SER A 851 45.03 -15.64 -7.55
CA SER A 851 45.20 -16.74 -6.58
C SER A 851 43.94 -17.62 -6.51
N LYS A 852 44.19 -18.89 -6.16
CA LYS A 852 43.23 -19.93 -5.83
C LYS A 852 42.68 -19.78 -4.40
N ASP A 853 41.74 -20.67 -4.13
CA ASP A 853 40.98 -20.95 -2.91
C ASP A 853 39.62 -20.24 -3.04
N ASP A 854 38.48 -20.91 -3.25
CA ASP A 854 38.08 -22.26 -2.81
C ASP A 854 37.07 -22.85 -3.82
N GLN A 855 37.46 -23.95 -4.48
CA GLN A 855 36.57 -24.84 -5.24
C GLN A 855 36.99 -26.27 -4.93
N GLU A 856 36.15 -26.97 -4.17
CA GLU A 856 36.03 -28.42 -4.28
C GLU A 856 34.56 -28.73 -4.58
N LEU A 857 34.37 -29.67 -5.51
CA LEU A 857 33.11 -30.27 -5.98
C LEU A 857 32.50 -29.65 -7.25
N ASP A 858 33.28 -29.66 -8.33
CA ASP A 858 32.77 -29.84 -9.69
C ASP A 858 33.62 -30.93 -10.38
N GLU A 859 33.21 -32.19 -10.22
CA GLU A 859 33.61 -33.26 -11.13
C GLU A 859 32.37 -34.11 -11.36
N TYR A 860 31.65 -33.79 -12.44
CA TYR A 860 31.07 -34.72 -13.41
C TYR A 860 30.41 -33.87 -14.50
N GLY A 861 31.22 -33.44 -15.45
CA GLY A 861 30.78 -32.88 -16.72
C GLY A 861 31.72 -33.35 -17.81
N ASN A 862 31.14 -33.88 -18.88
CA ASN A 862 31.73 -34.33 -20.15
C ASN A 862 32.08 -35.84 -20.13
N ASP A 863 31.51 -36.72 -20.95
CA ASP A 863 31.08 -36.56 -22.35
C ASP A 863 29.84 -37.41 -22.70
N ASP A 864 29.14 -36.90 -23.71
CA ASP A 864 28.32 -37.50 -24.77
C ASP A 864 27.81 -38.96 -24.68
N ASP A 865 26.52 -39.08 -25.02
CA ASP A 865 25.67 -40.28 -25.11
C ASP A 865 25.27 -40.93 -23.77
N ILE A 866 24.05 -40.63 -23.28
CA ILE A 866 23.07 -41.60 -22.74
C ILE A 866 21.72 -40.91 -22.48
N ASP A 867 20.77 -41.24 -23.37
CA ASP A 867 19.34 -41.56 -23.17
C ASP A 867 18.65 -41.19 -21.82
N VAL A 868 17.89 -40.09 -21.81
CA VAL A 868 16.91 -39.73 -20.77
C VAL A 868 15.53 -40.29 -21.13
N GLY A 869 15.43 -41.62 -21.13
CA GLY A 869 14.19 -42.37 -21.16
C GLY A 869 14.17 -43.39 -20.04
N ARG A 870 13.13 -43.32 -19.19
CA ARG A 870 12.83 -44.15 -17.98
C ARG A 870 13.52 -43.60 -16.72
N PHE A 871 12.84 -43.12 -15.69
CA PHE A 871 11.60 -43.53 -15.03
C PHE A 871 10.88 -42.25 -14.51
N ALA A 872 9.62 -41.89 -14.84
CA ALA A 872 8.33 -42.46 -14.37
C ALA A 872 8.28 -42.50 -12.83
N GLU A 873 7.38 -41.90 -12.05
CA GLU A 873 5.94 -41.50 -12.07
C GLU A 873 5.73 -40.74 -10.72
N ASP A 874 4.70 -39.97 -10.36
CA ASP A 874 3.57 -39.28 -10.98
C ASP A 874 2.82 -38.52 -9.86
N GLY A 875 1.99 -37.53 -10.23
CA GLY A 875 0.97 -36.89 -9.37
C GLY A 875 1.23 -35.42 -9.00
N SER A 876 0.97 -34.40 -9.83
CA SER A 876 -0.18 -34.03 -10.67
C SER A 876 -1.41 -33.49 -9.91
N PHE A 877 -1.68 -32.19 -10.09
CA PHE A 877 -2.99 -31.71 -10.51
C PHE A 877 -2.86 -30.40 -11.30
N ILE A 878 -3.00 -30.49 -12.63
CA ILE A 878 -3.09 -29.40 -13.61
C ILE A 878 -4.53 -29.35 -14.14
N GLY A 879 -5.02 -28.15 -14.43
CA GLY A 879 -6.14 -27.93 -15.36
C GLY A 879 -5.71 -27.00 -16.49
N GLY A 880 -5.10 -27.56 -17.55
CA GLY A 880 -4.63 -26.88 -18.74
C GLY A 880 -5.24 -27.48 -20.01
N TYR A 881 -5.68 -26.58 -20.90
CA TYR A 881 -5.84 -26.66 -22.36
C TYR A 881 -6.12 -28.02 -23.03
N THR A 882 -7.35 -28.18 -23.52
CA THR A 882 -7.76 -29.23 -24.45
C THR A 882 -7.57 -28.79 -25.90
N THR A 883 -6.87 -29.59 -26.71
CA THR A 883 -6.75 -29.48 -28.18
C THR A 883 -7.78 -30.38 -28.89
N ASP A 884 -9.07 -30.14 -28.66
CA ASP A 884 -10.15 -30.87 -29.35
C ASP A 884 -10.85 -29.96 -30.39
N PRO A 885 -10.74 -30.24 -31.70
CA PRO A 885 -11.36 -29.42 -32.75
C PRO A 885 -12.90 -29.40 -32.70
N LYS A 886 -13.57 -30.40 -32.10
CA LYS A 886 -15.04 -30.41 -31.98
C LYS A 886 -15.58 -29.55 -30.83
N LYS A 887 -14.76 -29.18 -29.85
CA LYS A 887 -15.14 -28.22 -28.78
C LYS A 887 -14.90 -26.76 -29.16
N ARG A 888 -14.14 -26.49 -30.23
CA ARG A 888 -13.90 -25.13 -30.75
C ARG A 888 -15.12 -24.55 -31.48
N GLU A 889 -15.99 -25.39 -32.04
CA GLU A 889 -17.25 -24.95 -32.67
C GLU A 889 -18.34 -24.62 -31.65
N ALA A 890 -18.38 -25.30 -30.50
CA ALA A 890 -19.33 -24.98 -29.42
C ALA A 890 -19.01 -23.64 -28.72
N PHE A 891 -17.74 -23.23 -28.69
CA PHE A 891 -17.33 -21.95 -28.09
C PHE A 891 -17.60 -20.73 -29.00
N ASN A 892 -17.73 -20.94 -30.32
CA ASN A 892 -18.06 -19.88 -31.28
C ASN A 892 -19.56 -19.62 -31.44
N ALA A 893 -20.43 -20.44 -30.82
CA ALA A 893 -21.90 -20.31 -30.91
C ALA A 893 -22.53 -19.48 -29.77
N HIS A 894 -21.72 -18.84 -28.91
CA HIS A 894 -22.20 -17.95 -27.83
C HIS A 894 -21.73 -16.50 -27.97
N ARG A 895 -21.48 -16.08 -29.21
CA ARG A 895 -21.30 -14.68 -29.55
C ARG A 895 -22.15 -14.32 -30.75
N VAL A 896 -23.46 -14.24 -30.52
CA VAL A 896 -24.43 -13.48 -31.32
C VAL A 896 -25.18 -12.57 -30.37
#